data_AF-S4XBS1-F1
#
_entry.id   AF-S4XBS1-F1
#
_cell.length_a   1.000
_cell.length_b   1.000
_cell.length_c   1.000
_cell.angle_alpha   90.00
_cell.angle_beta   90.00
_cell.angle_gamma   90.00
#
_symmetry.space_group_name_H-M   'P 1'
#
loop_
_entity.id
_entity.type
_entity.pdbx_description
1 polymer ?
#
loop_
_entity_poly.entity_id
_entity_poly.type
_entity_poly.pdbx_seq_one_letter_code
_entity_poly.pdbx_strand_id
1 'polypeptide(L)'
;MAAQLNVGDLLDGRYRIGASIAHGGMSTVYHCIDTRLDRDLAAKVMDPALAADPDARTRFEREARAVARLNHPCLVNVFDQGTDHRPDGDLVFLIMELVPGGTLRELLRERGPMPPHAALAVMEPVLEALALAHEEGMVHRDIKPDNVLIRDDHQVKLSDFGLVRASRQQSTTRSGQVIGTAAYLSPEQVQGQGTGPQSDVYSAGVMLFELLTGHPPFRAATPRDTAAMRLSQDVPVPSSVILGIPPELDELVTTATQRDPADRFADGAEFLDAVASTVRELDLPSFRVPVPAGSAVHRALAGSEFSDRLSWDDEAMATSVVADPTHTAQTRYQEVPAPHPPVADHPTHVTRRDPHQVPPPPGAPLSNRRPLRTVVWGVLVLLAVIAVAVGSWWVTTGRYGEIPQVLGQDVSGARAMVEDAGFTATVSEIWSDDDPAQSVTGTDPASGERAVLGSKVAVLVSLGRPTVPEPSNSDTLSAYQAKLKDRSLTWSVGTDVYDDDAPVGVVAKVSPSAGSTVNTGTEVEIQVSKGPRPVKVPGVGGMSEEKARDALEAAGLKVSGTTTRFDADVDGGDAITTEPGKDSEVPSGSEVELILSSAVEIPDLVGESVENAEQALRDAGLDPVVGDAVSDTDEDAGDVATMDPTPGTRVDPARSTTVTIHPSNRVRIPFLIGRSASDARKALEDLGLVVEFDGGDSSGRVITQSPGPRTHVAQGTTVTLRTR
;
A
#
# COMPACT_ATOMS: atom_id res chain seq x y z
N MET A 1 -15.30 5.47 18.41
CA MET A 1 -14.61 4.49 17.55
C MET A 1 -15.54 4.23 16.37
N ALA A 2 -15.09 4.46 15.14
CA ALA A 2 -15.91 4.21 13.95
C ALA A 2 -16.14 2.69 13.82
N ALA A 3 -17.36 2.28 13.45
CA ALA A 3 -17.68 0.88 13.16
C ALA A 3 -16.99 0.47 11.85
N GLN A 4 -15.77 -0.07 11.95
CA GLN A 4 -15.08 -0.70 10.81
C GLN A 4 -15.64 -2.10 10.59
N LEU A 5 -15.97 -2.44 9.34
CA LEU A 5 -16.32 -3.80 8.95
C LEU A 5 -15.09 -4.69 9.00
N ASN A 6 -15.25 -5.89 9.56
CA ASN A 6 -14.19 -6.89 9.61
C ASN A 6 -14.28 -7.82 8.39
N VAL A 7 -13.15 -8.44 8.04
CA VAL A 7 -13.11 -9.47 7.01
C VAL A 7 -14.03 -10.63 7.41
N GLY A 8 -14.90 -11.04 6.49
CA GLY A 8 -15.92 -12.07 6.69
C GLY A 8 -17.29 -11.55 7.11
N ASP A 9 -17.41 -10.29 7.53
CA ASP A 9 -18.69 -9.68 7.87
C ASP A 9 -19.65 -9.73 6.66
N LEU A 10 -20.95 -9.91 6.92
CA LEU A 10 -21.97 -9.93 5.90
C LEU A 10 -22.73 -8.60 5.92
N LEU A 11 -22.57 -7.80 4.87
CA LEU A 11 -23.28 -6.55 4.66
C LEU A 11 -24.62 -6.82 3.98
N ASP A 12 -25.70 -6.34 4.60
CA ASP A 12 -27.10 -6.54 4.18
C ASP A 12 -27.47 -8.02 3.92
N GLY A 13 -26.86 -8.93 4.68
CA GLY A 13 -27.11 -10.36 4.53
C GLY A 13 -26.70 -10.96 3.17
N ARG A 14 -25.94 -10.22 2.33
CA ARG A 14 -25.62 -10.63 0.96
C ARG A 14 -24.14 -10.45 0.60
N TYR A 15 -23.55 -9.32 0.95
CA TYR A 15 -22.20 -8.98 0.49
C TYR A 15 -21.20 -9.34 1.57
N ARG A 16 -20.37 -10.36 1.34
CA ARG A 16 -19.34 -10.76 2.29
C ARG A 16 -18.14 -9.84 2.13
N ILE A 17 -17.76 -9.14 3.18
CA ILE A 17 -16.66 -8.18 3.19
C ILE A 17 -15.32 -8.93 3.19
N GLY A 18 -14.43 -8.51 2.29
CA GLY A 18 -13.05 -8.95 2.18
C GLY A 18 -12.09 -7.89 2.72
N ALA A 19 -10.94 -7.74 2.07
CA ALA A 19 -9.93 -6.77 2.46
C ALA A 19 -10.39 -5.31 2.25
N SER A 20 -9.94 -4.40 3.12
CA SER A 20 -10.13 -2.96 2.88
C SER A 20 -9.15 -2.47 1.82
N ILE A 21 -9.67 -1.81 0.79
CA ILE A 21 -8.89 -1.30 -0.35
C ILE A 21 -8.41 0.12 -0.06
N ALA A 22 -9.30 0.99 0.41
CA ALA A 22 -9.00 2.41 0.61
C ALA A 22 -9.81 2.99 1.77
N HIS A 23 -9.17 3.89 2.52
CA HIS A 23 -9.79 4.65 3.61
C HIS A 23 -9.80 6.14 3.27
N GLY A 24 -10.98 6.75 3.26
CA GLY A 24 -11.15 8.19 3.09
C GLY A 24 -11.88 8.80 4.28
N GLY A 25 -11.80 10.13 4.44
CA GLY A 25 -12.47 10.83 5.55
C GLY A 25 -14.01 10.86 5.47
N MET A 26 -14.62 10.28 4.42
CA MET A 26 -16.08 10.24 4.21
C MET A 26 -16.62 8.83 4.00
N SER A 27 -15.75 7.86 3.67
CA SER A 27 -16.14 6.49 3.36
C SER A 27 -14.91 5.58 3.34
N THR A 28 -15.14 4.29 3.57
CA THR A 28 -14.15 3.24 3.38
C THR A 28 -14.60 2.32 2.25
N VAL A 29 -13.67 1.93 1.38
CA VAL A 29 -13.92 1.01 0.27
C VAL A 29 -13.34 -0.36 0.63
N TYR A 30 -14.17 -1.38 0.51
CA TYR A 30 -13.81 -2.78 0.76
C TYR A 30 -13.95 -3.58 -0.52
N HIS A 31 -13.10 -4.58 -0.69
CA HIS A 31 -13.43 -5.73 -1.53
C HIS A 31 -14.59 -6.49 -0.89
N CYS A 32 -15.50 -7.03 -1.70
CA CYS A 32 -16.57 -7.88 -1.21
C CYS A 32 -17.02 -8.89 -2.26
N ILE A 33 -17.66 -9.96 -1.81
CA ILE A 33 -18.25 -10.98 -2.68
C ILE A 33 -19.76 -10.95 -2.55
N ASP A 34 -20.46 -10.85 -3.67
CA ASP A 34 -21.90 -11.11 -3.71
C ASP A 34 -22.16 -12.61 -3.54
N THR A 35 -22.63 -13.02 -2.36
CA THR A 35 -22.84 -14.45 -2.04
C THR A 35 -23.95 -15.12 -2.87
N ARG A 36 -24.77 -14.35 -3.60
CA ARG A 36 -25.81 -14.91 -4.47
C ARG A 36 -25.31 -15.19 -5.88
N LEU A 37 -24.41 -14.35 -6.37
CA LEU A 37 -23.88 -14.41 -7.74
C LEU A 37 -22.44 -14.94 -7.79
N ASP A 38 -21.81 -15.15 -6.63
CA ASP A 38 -20.39 -15.49 -6.45
C ASP A 38 -19.48 -14.59 -7.29
N ARG A 39 -19.72 -13.27 -7.19
CA ARG A 39 -19.03 -12.23 -7.96
C ARG A 39 -18.26 -11.29 -7.05
N ASP A 40 -17.01 -11.00 -7.42
CA ASP A 40 -16.18 -9.97 -6.78
C ASP A 40 -16.63 -8.56 -7.14
N LEU A 41 -16.81 -7.74 -6.12
CA LEU A 41 -17.34 -6.38 -6.17
C LEU A 41 -16.57 -5.49 -5.18
N ALA A 42 -16.80 -4.18 -5.29
CA ALA A 42 -16.33 -3.23 -4.29
C ALA A 42 -17.53 -2.67 -3.51
N ALA A 43 -17.40 -2.59 -2.19
CA ALA A 43 -18.38 -1.99 -1.29
C ALA A 43 -17.83 -0.68 -0.73
N LYS A 44 -18.43 0.44 -1.10
CA LYS A 44 -18.13 1.75 -0.53
C LYS A 44 -19.10 2.03 0.61
N VAL A 45 -18.59 2.08 1.83
CA VAL A 45 -19.37 2.25 3.05
C VAL A 45 -19.14 3.64 3.59
N MET A 46 -20.21 4.40 3.82
CA MET A 46 -20.17 5.76 4.32
C MET A 46 -19.68 5.79 5.78
N ASP A 47 -18.94 6.84 6.14
CA ASP A 47 -18.56 7.06 7.54
C ASP A 47 -19.81 7.19 8.44
N PRO A 48 -19.87 6.49 9.59
CA PRO A 48 -21.03 6.52 10.47
C PRO A 48 -21.46 7.93 10.93
N ALA A 49 -20.53 8.86 11.10
CA ALA A 49 -20.85 10.22 11.51
C ALA A 49 -21.62 10.99 10.43
N LEU A 50 -21.36 10.68 9.15
CA LEU A 50 -22.07 11.23 8.02
C LEU A 50 -23.39 10.51 7.76
N ALA A 51 -23.41 9.18 7.97
CA ALA A 51 -24.64 8.39 7.90
C ALA A 51 -25.67 8.81 8.97
N ALA A 52 -25.24 9.37 10.09
CA ALA A 52 -26.17 9.88 11.11
C ALA A 52 -27.00 11.11 10.65
N ASP A 53 -26.58 11.81 9.59
CA ASP A 53 -27.29 12.97 9.03
C ASP A 53 -28.35 12.53 7.98
N PRO A 54 -29.67 12.69 8.25
CA PRO A 54 -30.73 12.30 7.32
C PRO A 54 -30.67 13.02 5.96
N ASP A 55 -30.21 14.27 5.95
CA ASP A 55 -30.09 15.06 4.72
C ASP A 55 -28.89 14.59 3.87
N ALA A 56 -27.82 14.14 4.53
CA ALA A 56 -26.69 13.51 3.85
C ALA A 56 -27.09 12.15 3.25
N ARG A 57 -27.80 11.30 4.01
CA ARG A 57 -28.32 10.00 3.53
C ARG A 57 -29.22 10.14 2.31
N THR A 58 -30.24 11.00 2.41
CA THR A 58 -31.21 11.20 1.31
C THR A 58 -30.53 11.69 0.03
N ARG A 59 -29.51 12.54 0.16
CA ARG A 59 -28.73 13.01 -0.99
C ARG A 59 -27.84 11.93 -1.57
N PHE A 60 -27.13 11.20 -0.72
CA PHE A 60 -26.29 10.09 -1.14
C PHE A 60 -27.07 9.04 -1.93
N GLU A 61 -28.24 8.64 -1.42
CA GLU A 61 -29.13 7.70 -2.13
C GLU A 61 -29.64 8.26 -3.47
N ARG A 62 -29.94 9.56 -3.52
CA ARG A 62 -30.40 10.20 -4.75
C ARG A 62 -29.29 10.27 -5.80
N GLU A 63 -28.07 10.62 -5.41
CA GLU A 63 -26.93 10.71 -6.32
C GLU A 63 -26.48 9.30 -6.76
N ALA A 64 -26.43 8.32 -5.85
CA ALA A 64 -26.14 6.92 -6.18
C ALA A 64 -27.14 6.33 -7.19
N ARG A 65 -28.44 6.58 -7.02
CA ARG A 65 -29.48 6.16 -7.98
C ARG A 65 -29.33 6.81 -9.36
N ALA A 66 -28.84 8.05 -9.40
CA ALA A 66 -28.61 8.72 -10.67
C ALA A 66 -27.43 8.07 -11.39
N VAL A 67 -26.33 7.81 -10.69
CA VAL A 67 -25.11 7.18 -11.25
C VAL A 67 -25.40 5.74 -11.70
N ALA A 68 -26.21 5.00 -10.98
CA ALA A 68 -26.59 3.61 -11.33
C ALA A 68 -27.36 3.48 -12.67
N ARG A 69 -27.82 4.59 -13.26
CA ARG A 69 -28.44 4.58 -14.60
C ARG A 69 -27.41 4.67 -15.72
N LEU A 70 -26.19 5.11 -15.41
CA LEU A 70 -25.11 5.21 -16.36
C LEU A 70 -24.40 3.86 -16.45
N ASN A 71 -24.24 3.35 -17.68
CA ASN A 71 -23.43 2.19 -17.96
C ASN A 71 -22.55 2.50 -19.15
N HIS A 72 -21.23 2.51 -18.93
CA HIS A 72 -20.26 2.82 -19.96
C HIS A 72 -18.93 2.12 -19.67
N PRO A 73 -18.18 1.67 -20.69
CA PRO A 73 -16.85 1.07 -20.49
C PRO A 73 -15.90 1.97 -19.69
N CYS A 74 -15.93 3.29 -19.93
CA CYS A 74 -15.07 4.26 -19.25
C CYS A 74 -15.61 4.74 -17.88
N LEU A 75 -16.71 4.15 -17.39
CA LEU A 75 -17.29 4.43 -16.08
C LEU A 75 -17.22 3.19 -15.18
N VAL A 76 -17.02 3.42 -13.88
CA VAL A 76 -17.22 2.38 -12.87
C VAL A 76 -18.70 2.19 -12.65
N ASN A 77 -19.18 0.98 -12.91
CA ASN A 77 -20.60 0.66 -12.79
C ASN A 77 -21.03 0.53 -11.33
N VAL A 78 -22.22 1.06 -11.01
CA VAL A 78 -22.87 0.92 -9.72
C VAL A 78 -23.98 -0.12 -9.85
N PHE A 79 -23.93 -1.17 -9.02
CA PHE A 79 -24.87 -2.29 -9.12
C PHE A 79 -25.99 -2.25 -8.09
N ASP A 80 -25.69 -1.78 -6.88
CA ASP A 80 -26.66 -1.80 -5.78
C ASP A 80 -26.36 -0.70 -4.76
N GLN A 81 -27.37 -0.32 -3.99
CA GLN A 81 -27.23 0.58 -2.84
C GLN A 81 -28.14 0.12 -1.71
N GLY A 82 -27.70 0.32 -0.46
CA GLY A 82 -28.48 -0.13 0.68
C GLY A 82 -28.11 0.52 2.00
N THR A 83 -28.91 0.21 3.01
CA THR A 83 -28.61 0.50 4.43
C THR A 83 -28.67 -0.81 5.19
N ASP A 84 -27.54 -1.22 5.78
CA ASP A 84 -27.47 -2.35 6.69
C ASP A 84 -27.75 -1.87 8.12
N HIS A 85 -28.85 -2.35 8.70
CA HIS A 85 -29.29 -1.91 10.03
C HIS A 85 -28.64 -2.80 11.09
N ARG A 86 -27.66 -2.25 11.81
CA ARG A 86 -26.93 -2.98 12.86
C ARG A 86 -27.23 -2.44 14.25
N PRO A 87 -27.06 -3.25 15.31
CA PRO A 87 -27.19 -2.79 16.70
C PRO A 87 -26.32 -1.57 17.01
N ASP A 88 -25.16 -1.47 16.36
CA ASP A 88 -24.14 -0.43 16.59
C ASP A 88 -24.29 0.80 15.67
N GLY A 89 -25.35 0.85 14.86
CA GLY A 89 -25.66 1.96 13.93
C GLY A 89 -25.91 1.50 12.50
N ASP A 90 -26.64 2.32 11.74
CA ASP A 90 -26.92 2.07 10.32
C ASP A 90 -25.65 2.29 9.49
N LEU A 91 -25.33 1.33 8.62
CA LEU A 91 -24.28 1.46 7.62
C LEU A 91 -24.90 1.68 6.24
N VAL A 92 -24.67 2.87 5.67
CA VAL A 92 -25.08 3.18 4.30
C VAL A 92 -23.97 2.80 3.34
N PHE A 93 -24.30 2.03 2.30
CA PHE A 93 -23.31 1.49 1.38
C PHE A 93 -23.74 1.56 -0.08
N LEU A 94 -22.73 1.51 -0.95
CA LEU A 94 -22.84 1.43 -2.40
C LEU A 94 -22.02 0.23 -2.88
N ILE A 95 -22.62 -0.62 -3.71
CA ILE A 95 -21.95 -1.74 -4.35
C ILE A 95 -21.63 -1.35 -5.79
N MET A 96 -20.35 -1.46 -6.13
CA MET A 96 -19.81 -1.04 -7.41
C MET A 96 -18.91 -2.12 -8.00
N GLU A 97 -18.63 -1.96 -9.28
CA GLU A 97 -17.64 -2.73 -9.99
C GLU A 97 -16.27 -2.65 -9.31
N LEU A 98 -15.68 -3.82 -9.04
CA LEU A 98 -14.29 -3.91 -8.66
C LEU A 98 -13.42 -3.69 -9.90
N VAL A 99 -12.53 -2.70 -9.85
CA VAL A 99 -11.52 -2.47 -10.89
C VAL A 99 -10.18 -2.96 -10.35
N PRO A 100 -9.75 -4.19 -10.70
CA PRO A 100 -8.45 -4.71 -10.30
C PRO A 100 -7.38 -4.00 -11.13
N GLY A 101 -6.37 -3.42 -10.49
CA GLY A 101 -5.32 -2.65 -11.16
C GLY A 101 -4.79 -1.52 -10.29
N GLY A 102 -5.44 -0.36 -10.22
CA GLY A 102 -5.10 0.72 -9.28
C GLY A 102 -5.60 2.09 -9.70
N THR A 103 -5.15 3.14 -9.01
CA THR A 103 -5.52 4.54 -9.34
C THR A 103 -4.48 5.22 -10.24
N LEU A 104 -4.91 6.21 -11.02
CA LEU A 104 -4.02 7.08 -11.79
C LEU A 104 -3.06 7.85 -10.87
N ARG A 105 -3.47 8.17 -9.64
CA ARG A 105 -2.59 8.76 -8.62
C ARG A 105 -1.40 7.87 -8.30
N GLU A 106 -1.63 6.57 -8.12
CA GLU A 106 -0.56 5.60 -7.84
C GLU A 106 0.38 5.49 -9.04
N LEU A 107 -0.18 5.45 -10.26
CA LEU A 107 0.63 5.41 -11.47
C LEU A 107 1.53 6.65 -11.61
N LEU A 108 0.98 7.84 -11.36
CA LEU A 108 1.73 9.10 -11.44
C LEU A 108 2.85 9.15 -10.39
N ARG A 109 2.62 8.61 -9.18
CA ARG A 109 3.67 8.49 -8.15
C ARG A 109 4.77 7.51 -8.53
N GLU A 110 4.41 6.41 -9.18
CA GLU A 110 5.35 5.37 -9.61
C GLU A 110 6.23 5.83 -10.78
N ARG A 111 5.62 6.47 -11.79
CA ARG A 111 6.28 6.77 -13.07
C ARG A 111 6.63 8.23 -13.30
N GLY A 112 6.08 9.14 -12.51
CA GLY A 112 6.26 10.58 -12.69
C GLY A 112 5.44 11.14 -13.88
N PRO A 113 5.80 12.33 -14.40
CA PRO A 113 5.07 12.99 -15.49
C PRO A 113 4.98 12.13 -16.76
N MET A 114 3.87 12.28 -17.46
CA MET A 114 3.53 11.53 -18.67
C MET A 114 3.89 12.34 -19.93
N PRO A 115 4.41 11.68 -20.99
CA PRO A 115 4.55 12.34 -22.27
C PRO A 115 3.17 12.69 -22.87
N PRO A 116 3.10 13.68 -23.79
CA PRO A 116 1.85 14.18 -24.37
C PRO A 116 0.85 13.09 -24.81
N HIS A 117 1.31 12.11 -25.59
CA HIS A 117 0.47 11.02 -26.10
C HIS A 117 -0.09 10.13 -24.98
N ALA A 118 0.66 9.91 -23.90
CA ALA A 118 0.21 9.11 -22.77
C ALA A 118 -0.80 9.88 -21.90
N ALA A 119 -0.58 11.18 -21.70
CA ALA A 119 -1.52 12.02 -20.96
C ALA A 119 -2.88 12.10 -21.68
N LEU A 120 -2.88 12.29 -23.00
CA LEU A 120 -4.13 12.34 -23.78
C LEU A 120 -4.83 10.98 -23.86
N ALA A 121 -4.08 9.87 -23.93
CA ALA A 121 -4.66 8.52 -23.86
C ALA A 121 -5.37 8.22 -22.52
N VAL A 122 -4.99 8.90 -21.43
CA VAL A 122 -5.73 8.86 -20.15
C VAL A 122 -6.93 9.81 -20.18
N MET A 123 -6.78 11.00 -20.74
CA MET A 123 -7.84 12.01 -20.78
C MET A 123 -9.03 11.59 -21.66
N GLU A 124 -8.80 10.91 -22.78
CA GLU A 124 -9.84 10.47 -23.70
C GLU A 124 -10.96 9.66 -22.99
N PRO A 125 -10.69 8.53 -22.30
CA PRO A 125 -11.73 7.81 -21.55
C PRO A 125 -12.38 8.61 -20.43
N VAL A 126 -11.61 9.48 -19.75
CA VAL A 126 -12.14 10.32 -18.67
C VAL A 126 -13.14 11.35 -19.22
N LEU A 127 -12.82 11.97 -20.34
CA LEU A 127 -13.68 12.95 -20.99
C LEU A 127 -14.89 12.30 -21.65
N GLU A 128 -14.76 11.08 -22.19
CA GLU A 128 -15.88 10.29 -22.69
C GLU A 128 -16.89 9.95 -21.58
N ALA A 129 -16.39 9.54 -20.41
CA ALA A 129 -17.20 9.32 -19.22
C ALA A 129 -17.91 10.61 -18.73
N LEU A 130 -17.20 11.74 -18.77
CA LEU A 130 -17.77 13.05 -18.42
C LEU A 130 -18.82 13.51 -19.44
N ALA A 131 -18.58 13.33 -20.74
CA ALA A 131 -19.51 13.67 -21.80
C ALA A 131 -20.85 12.96 -21.60
N LEU A 132 -20.81 11.64 -21.34
CA LEU A 132 -22.01 10.85 -21.05
C LEU A 132 -22.75 11.34 -19.81
N ALA A 133 -22.02 11.65 -18.74
CA ALA A 133 -22.64 12.16 -17.51
C ALA A 133 -23.30 13.52 -17.73
N HIS A 134 -22.64 14.44 -18.45
CA HIS A 134 -23.15 15.77 -18.73
C HIS A 134 -24.40 15.74 -19.64
N GLU A 135 -24.46 14.81 -20.59
CA GLU A 135 -25.63 14.58 -21.44
C GLU A 135 -26.87 14.20 -20.61
N GLU A 136 -26.67 13.37 -19.58
CA GLU A 136 -27.71 12.99 -18.62
C GLU A 136 -27.96 14.06 -17.51
N GLY A 137 -27.35 15.25 -17.65
CA GLY A 137 -27.52 16.37 -16.73
C GLY A 137 -26.81 16.18 -15.38
N MET A 138 -25.82 15.29 -15.31
CA MET A 138 -25.03 14.99 -14.13
C MET A 138 -23.66 15.67 -14.17
N VAL A 139 -23.23 16.20 -13.03
CA VAL A 139 -21.90 16.80 -12.84
C VAL A 139 -21.18 16.00 -11.76
N HIS A 140 -19.94 15.60 -12.03
CA HIS A 140 -19.10 14.77 -11.17
C HIS A 140 -18.58 15.51 -9.93
N ARG A 141 -18.15 16.77 -10.06
CA ARG A 141 -17.71 17.68 -8.98
C ARG A 141 -16.46 17.28 -8.20
N ASP A 142 -15.74 16.23 -8.59
CA ASP A 142 -14.54 15.76 -7.88
C ASP A 142 -13.54 15.04 -8.81
N ILE A 143 -13.29 15.63 -9.98
CA ILE A 143 -12.31 15.07 -10.91
C ILE A 143 -10.89 15.26 -10.36
N LYS A 144 -10.15 14.15 -10.27
CA LYS A 144 -8.77 14.06 -9.77
C LYS A 144 -8.16 12.69 -10.09
N PRO A 145 -6.83 12.54 -10.08
CA PRO A 145 -6.18 11.24 -10.34
C PRO A 145 -6.60 10.11 -9.40
N ASP A 146 -6.99 10.41 -8.16
CA ASP A 146 -7.43 9.41 -7.19
C ASP A 146 -8.79 8.77 -7.56
N ASN A 147 -9.61 9.44 -8.39
CA ASN A 147 -10.92 8.96 -8.84
C ASN A 147 -10.86 8.35 -10.26
N VAL A 148 -9.68 8.29 -10.88
CA VAL A 148 -9.47 7.61 -12.16
C VAL A 148 -8.79 6.28 -11.89
N LEU A 149 -9.44 5.18 -12.24
CA LEU A 149 -8.97 3.82 -12.04
C LEU A 149 -8.44 3.24 -13.35
N ILE A 150 -7.43 2.38 -13.24
CA ILE A 150 -6.82 1.66 -14.35
C ILE A 150 -7.01 0.18 -14.05
N ARG A 151 -7.66 -0.53 -14.96
CA ARG A 151 -7.86 -1.99 -14.88
C ARG A 151 -6.61 -2.74 -15.33
N ASP A 152 -6.43 -3.98 -14.89
CA ASP A 152 -5.37 -4.90 -15.31
C ASP A 152 -5.28 -5.10 -16.85
N ASP A 153 -6.39 -4.95 -17.58
CA ASP A 153 -6.44 -4.97 -19.05
C ASP A 153 -6.07 -3.63 -19.72
N HIS A 154 -5.62 -2.66 -18.92
CA HIS A 154 -5.24 -1.29 -19.28
C HIS A 154 -6.39 -0.33 -19.60
N GLN A 155 -7.65 -0.71 -19.33
CA GLN A 155 -8.78 0.19 -19.48
C GLN A 155 -8.81 1.26 -18.38
N VAL A 156 -9.00 2.52 -18.77
CA VAL A 156 -9.19 3.65 -17.85
C VAL A 156 -10.67 3.82 -17.55
N LYS A 157 -11.01 3.95 -16.27
CA LYS A 157 -12.39 4.12 -15.79
C LYS A 157 -12.48 5.27 -14.79
N LEU A 158 -13.48 6.12 -14.96
CA LEU A 158 -13.81 7.18 -14.00
C LEU A 158 -14.74 6.64 -12.91
N SER A 159 -14.42 6.97 -11.66
CA SER A 159 -15.13 6.52 -10.46
C SER A 159 -15.54 7.71 -9.59
N ASP A 160 -16.39 7.49 -8.58
CA ASP A 160 -16.65 8.44 -7.50
C ASP A 160 -17.27 9.80 -7.89
N PHE A 161 -18.46 9.74 -8.50
CA PHE A 161 -19.33 10.91 -8.75
C PHE A 161 -19.77 11.62 -7.47
N GLY A 162 -18.92 12.48 -6.90
CA GLY A 162 -19.30 13.62 -6.06
C GLY A 162 -20.24 13.39 -4.86
N LEU A 163 -20.52 12.14 -4.46
CA LEU A 163 -21.72 11.66 -3.72
C LEU A 163 -21.97 12.34 -2.35
N VAL A 164 -21.03 13.18 -1.89
CA VAL A 164 -20.98 13.76 -0.55
C VAL A 164 -20.61 15.27 -0.53
N ARG A 165 -20.10 15.84 -1.64
CA ARG A 165 -19.52 17.21 -1.60
C ARG A 165 -20.56 18.33 -1.51
N ALA A 166 -21.81 18.09 -1.89
CA ALA A 166 -22.89 19.09 -1.83
C ALA A 166 -23.21 19.58 -0.40
N SER A 167 -22.69 18.92 0.65
CA SER A 167 -22.98 19.27 2.04
C SER A 167 -22.22 20.49 2.58
N ARG A 168 -21.01 20.81 2.07
CA ARG A 168 -20.19 21.88 2.67
C ARG A 168 -20.17 23.22 1.95
N GLN A 169 -20.92 23.39 0.86
CA GLN A 169 -21.07 24.71 0.22
C GLN A 169 -21.76 25.75 1.13
N GLN A 170 -22.51 25.33 2.16
CA GLN A 170 -23.07 26.24 3.18
C GLN A 170 -22.29 26.30 4.50
N SER A 171 -21.32 25.39 4.71
CA SER A 171 -20.59 25.24 5.99
C SER A 171 -19.09 25.55 5.88
N THR A 172 -18.69 26.28 4.83
CA THR A 172 -17.29 26.71 4.60
C THR A 172 -16.81 27.79 5.60
N THR A 173 -17.64 28.17 6.58
CA THR A 173 -17.37 29.29 7.50
C THR A 173 -17.15 28.90 8.97
N ARG A 174 -17.28 27.63 9.40
CA ARG A 174 -17.23 27.30 10.84
C ARG A 174 -16.20 26.31 11.37
N SER A 175 -15.43 25.57 10.53
CA SER A 175 -14.54 24.55 11.12
C SER A 175 -13.22 24.27 10.40
N GLY A 176 -12.70 25.20 9.60
CA GLY A 176 -11.28 25.25 9.16
C GLY A 176 -10.67 24.04 8.42
N GLN A 177 -11.37 22.91 8.33
CA GLN A 177 -10.86 21.64 7.82
C GLN A 177 -11.43 21.40 6.44
N VAL A 178 -10.68 21.83 5.42
CA VAL A 178 -10.83 21.32 4.06
C VAL A 178 -10.11 19.98 4.04
N ILE A 179 -10.83 18.89 4.33
CA ILE A 179 -10.30 17.53 4.27
C ILE A 179 -10.20 17.15 2.79
N GLY A 180 -8.97 17.07 2.28
CA GLY A 180 -8.61 16.41 1.02
C GLY A 180 -9.19 17.03 -0.27
N THR A 181 -8.30 17.39 -1.21
CA THR A 181 -8.64 17.78 -2.61
C THR A 181 -8.96 19.27 -2.85
N ALA A 182 -8.25 20.19 -2.20
CA ALA A 182 -8.27 21.60 -2.64
C ALA A 182 -7.59 21.82 -3.99
N ALA A 183 -6.76 20.87 -4.44
CA ALA A 183 -5.89 21.01 -5.61
C ALA A 183 -6.58 20.94 -6.98
N TYR A 184 -7.84 20.51 -7.07
CA TYR A 184 -8.56 20.39 -8.35
C TYR A 184 -9.88 21.17 -8.37
N LEU A 185 -10.24 21.83 -7.27
CA LEU A 185 -11.47 22.62 -7.19
C LEU A 185 -11.52 23.70 -8.26
N SER A 186 -12.67 23.92 -8.89
CA SER A 186 -12.87 25.06 -9.78
C SER A 186 -13.12 26.37 -9.02
N PRO A 187 -12.86 27.54 -9.62
CA PRO A 187 -13.09 28.85 -8.98
C PRO A 187 -14.51 29.00 -8.40
N GLU A 188 -15.53 28.60 -9.14
CA GLU A 188 -16.93 28.66 -8.73
C GLU A 188 -17.24 27.69 -7.57
N GLN A 189 -16.58 26.53 -7.49
CA GLN A 189 -16.69 25.64 -6.34
C GLN A 189 -16.09 26.26 -5.07
N VAL A 190 -14.95 26.96 -5.20
CA VAL A 190 -14.30 27.67 -4.07
C VAL A 190 -15.17 28.83 -3.59
N GLN A 191 -15.84 29.53 -4.50
CA GLN A 191 -16.75 30.63 -4.18
C GLN A 191 -18.12 30.16 -3.66
N GLY A 192 -18.42 28.85 -3.72
CA GLY A 192 -19.72 28.30 -3.33
C GLY A 192 -20.86 28.65 -4.29
N GLN A 193 -20.54 28.94 -5.55
CA GLN A 193 -21.52 29.20 -6.60
C GLN A 193 -22.06 27.88 -7.17
N GLY A 194 -23.10 27.96 -8.01
CA GLY A 194 -23.67 26.81 -8.70
C GLY A 194 -22.63 26.13 -9.60
N THR A 195 -22.44 24.83 -9.45
CA THR A 195 -21.49 24.03 -10.24
C THR A 195 -22.19 23.41 -11.44
N GLY A 196 -21.63 23.59 -12.64
CA GLY A 196 -22.09 22.98 -13.90
C GLY A 196 -21.03 22.06 -14.52
N PRO A 197 -21.27 21.52 -15.72
CA PRO A 197 -20.28 20.73 -16.48
C PRO A 197 -18.91 21.42 -16.60
N GLN A 198 -18.90 22.75 -16.71
CA GLN A 198 -17.68 23.56 -16.81
C GLN A 198 -16.78 23.45 -15.56
N SER A 199 -17.34 23.07 -14.40
CA SER A 199 -16.56 22.80 -13.19
C SER A 199 -15.73 21.52 -13.31
N ASP A 200 -16.27 20.49 -13.97
CA ASP A 200 -15.55 19.25 -14.25
C ASP A 200 -14.51 19.46 -15.35
N VAL A 201 -14.83 20.25 -16.38
CA VAL A 201 -13.88 20.68 -17.42
C VAL A 201 -12.65 21.35 -16.80
N TYR A 202 -12.86 22.30 -15.87
CA TYR A 202 -11.74 22.95 -15.17
C TYR A 202 -10.89 21.94 -14.40
N SER A 203 -11.54 21.07 -13.64
CA SER A 203 -10.86 20.05 -12.83
C SER A 203 -10.07 19.05 -13.71
N ALA A 204 -10.63 18.67 -14.86
CA ALA A 204 -9.99 17.85 -15.88
C ALA A 204 -8.79 18.55 -16.53
N GLY A 205 -8.88 19.86 -16.79
CA GLY A 205 -7.75 20.67 -17.27
C GLY A 205 -6.60 20.77 -16.26
N VAL A 206 -6.92 20.92 -14.97
CA VAL A 206 -5.93 20.87 -13.88
C VAL A 206 -5.27 19.48 -13.79
N MET A 207 -6.05 18.42 -13.97
CA MET A 207 -5.52 17.06 -14.00
C MET A 207 -4.61 16.85 -15.22
N LEU A 208 -4.98 17.30 -16.42
CA LEU A 208 -4.12 17.25 -17.61
C LEU A 208 -2.79 18.00 -17.39
N PHE A 209 -2.82 19.19 -16.78
CA PHE A 209 -1.61 19.91 -16.40
C PHE A 209 -0.70 19.05 -15.50
N GLU A 210 -1.26 18.41 -14.47
CA GLU A 210 -0.49 17.57 -13.55
C GLU A 210 0.03 16.30 -14.24
N LEU A 211 -0.74 15.67 -15.13
CA LEU A 211 -0.26 14.52 -15.89
C LEU A 211 0.98 14.88 -16.71
N LEU A 212 1.00 16.07 -17.31
CA LEU A 212 2.13 16.54 -18.11
C LEU A 212 3.33 17.00 -17.28
N THR A 213 3.10 17.60 -16.11
CA THR A 213 4.15 18.26 -15.31
C THR A 213 4.58 17.50 -14.06
N GLY A 214 3.81 16.50 -13.65
CA GLY A 214 4.03 15.68 -12.46
C GLY A 214 3.53 16.30 -11.15
N HIS A 215 3.02 17.54 -11.16
CA HIS A 215 2.46 18.20 -9.98
C HIS A 215 1.29 19.13 -10.35
N PRO A 216 0.33 19.39 -9.43
CA PRO A 216 -0.73 20.36 -9.70
C PRO A 216 -0.17 21.79 -9.87
N PRO A 217 -0.91 22.69 -10.54
CA PRO A 217 -0.44 24.04 -10.87
C PRO A 217 -0.33 24.97 -9.65
N PHE A 218 -1.13 24.73 -8.61
CA PHE A 218 -1.17 25.56 -7.41
C PHE A 218 -0.78 24.76 -6.18
N ARG A 219 0.15 25.31 -5.39
CA ARG A 219 0.59 24.74 -4.12
C ARG A 219 0.85 25.87 -3.12
N ALA A 220 0.19 25.79 -1.97
CA ALA A 220 0.42 26.68 -0.83
C ALA A 220 0.59 25.90 0.47
N ALA A 221 0.95 26.59 1.55
CA ALA A 221 1.13 25.97 2.86
C ALA A 221 -0.16 25.35 3.41
N THR A 222 -1.32 25.94 3.10
CA THR A 222 -2.63 25.40 3.52
C THR A 222 -3.52 25.02 2.32
N PRO A 223 -4.42 24.03 2.48
CA PRO A 223 -5.40 23.68 1.43
C PRO A 223 -6.32 24.85 1.09
N ARG A 224 -6.67 25.69 2.08
CA ARG A 224 -7.53 26.86 1.86
C ARG A 224 -6.83 27.90 0.98
N ASP A 225 -5.55 28.16 1.24
CA ASP A 225 -4.77 29.10 0.43
C ASP A 225 -4.56 28.56 -0.97
N THR A 226 -4.29 27.26 -1.09
CA THR A 226 -4.19 26.57 -2.38
C THR A 226 -5.48 26.77 -3.18
N ALA A 227 -6.65 26.59 -2.56
CA ALA A 227 -7.95 26.83 -3.20
C ALA A 227 -8.12 28.30 -3.61
N ALA A 228 -7.76 29.25 -2.74
CA ALA A 228 -7.90 30.68 -2.99
C ALA A 228 -7.05 31.19 -4.15
N MET A 229 -5.90 30.57 -4.44
CA MET A 229 -5.04 30.95 -5.58
C MET A 229 -5.80 30.95 -6.91
N ARG A 230 -6.74 30.01 -7.12
CA ARG A 230 -7.54 29.91 -8.37
C ARG A 230 -8.46 31.10 -8.63
N LEU A 231 -8.76 31.88 -7.59
CA LEU A 231 -9.58 33.07 -7.72
C LEU A 231 -8.80 34.27 -8.26
N SER A 232 -7.46 34.22 -8.22
CA SER A 232 -6.59 35.37 -8.51
C SER A 232 -5.44 35.05 -9.47
N GLN A 233 -5.10 33.78 -9.65
CA GLN A 233 -4.00 33.31 -10.49
C GLN A 233 -4.54 32.39 -11.57
N ASP A 234 -3.97 32.51 -12.77
CA ASP A 234 -4.24 31.60 -13.89
C ASP A 234 -3.36 30.36 -13.77
N VAL A 235 -3.83 29.24 -14.33
CA VAL A 235 -3.01 28.03 -14.46
C VAL A 235 -1.89 28.34 -15.46
N PRO A 236 -0.61 28.09 -15.11
CA PRO A 236 0.48 28.30 -16.05
C PRO A 236 0.38 27.31 -17.21
N VAL A 237 0.91 27.71 -18.38
CA VAL A 237 1.03 26.78 -19.51
C VAL A 237 2.01 25.66 -19.15
N PRO A 238 1.68 24.38 -19.39
CA PRO A 238 2.56 23.26 -19.11
C PRO A 238 4.00 23.42 -19.65
N SER A 239 4.17 23.94 -20.88
CA SER A 239 5.48 24.14 -21.51
C SER A 239 6.40 25.12 -20.76
N SER A 240 5.85 25.97 -19.90
CA SER A 240 6.62 26.87 -19.02
C SER A 240 7.25 26.14 -17.83
N VAL A 241 6.76 24.94 -17.51
CA VAL A 241 7.22 24.10 -16.39
C VAL A 241 8.12 22.97 -16.89
N ILE A 242 7.73 22.30 -17.98
CA ILE A 242 8.49 21.20 -18.59
C ILE A 242 8.67 21.45 -20.09
N LEU A 243 9.91 21.37 -20.57
CA LEU A 243 10.24 21.49 -21.98
C LEU A 243 9.73 20.29 -22.79
N GLY A 244 9.38 20.52 -24.06
CA GLY A 244 8.95 19.46 -24.99
C GLY A 244 7.44 19.22 -25.04
N ILE A 245 6.64 20.06 -24.38
CA ILE A 245 5.19 20.05 -24.49
C ILE A 245 4.78 20.89 -25.72
N PRO A 246 3.99 20.33 -26.66
CA PRO A 246 3.49 21.07 -27.82
C PRO A 246 2.54 22.22 -27.43
N PRO A 247 2.55 23.36 -28.15
CA PRO A 247 1.66 24.50 -27.88
C PRO A 247 0.16 24.14 -27.86
N GLU A 248 -0.25 23.15 -28.63
CA GLU A 248 -1.64 22.69 -28.73
C GLU A 248 -2.10 22.11 -27.38
N LEU A 249 -1.22 21.44 -26.63
CA LEU A 249 -1.54 20.97 -25.27
C LEU A 249 -1.57 22.12 -24.26
N ASP A 250 -0.75 23.15 -24.45
CA ASP A 250 -0.84 24.36 -23.63
C ASP A 250 -2.20 25.05 -23.83
N GLU A 251 -2.70 25.09 -25.06
CA GLU A 251 -4.01 25.66 -25.40
C GLU A 251 -5.16 24.85 -24.78
N LEU A 252 -5.09 23.51 -24.83
CA LEU A 252 -6.08 22.64 -24.16
C LEU A 252 -6.17 22.93 -22.66
N VAL A 253 -5.02 22.97 -21.97
CA VAL A 253 -4.97 23.26 -20.54
C VAL A 253 -5.47 24.66 -20.24
N THR A 254 -4.99 25.66 -20.98
CA THR A 254 -5.35 27.07 -20.74
C THR A 254 -6.83 27.32 -20.99
N THR A 255 -7.42 26.73 -22.02
CA THR A 255 -8.84 26.86 -22.34
C THR A 255 -9.70 26.17 -21.29
N ALA A 256 -9.37 24.92 -20.92
CA ALA A 256 -10.12 24.19 -19.89
C ALA A 256 -10.07 24.89 -18.53
N THR A 257 -8.97 25.59 -18.21
CA THR A 257 -8.72 26.18 -16.89
C THR A 257 -8.95 27.70 -16.82
N GLN A 258 -9.71 28.28 -17.77
CA GLN A 258 -10.15 29.67 -17.67
C GLN A 258 -10.90 29.94 -16.37
N ARG A 259 -10.76 31.13 -15.78
CA ARG A 259 -11.46 31.46 -14.53
C ARG A 259 -12.96 31.60 -14.72
N ASP A 260 -13.39 32.28 -15.78
CA ASP A 260 -14.82 32.36 -16.13
C ASP A 260 -15.27 31.05 -16.78
N PRO A 261 -16.29 30.35 -16.24
CA PRO A 261 -16.84 29.15 -16.85
C PRO A 261 -17.30 29.33 -18.30
N ALA A 262 -17.72 30.53 -18.71
CA ALA A 262 -18.19 30.79 -20.08
C ALA A 262 -17.07 30.80 -21.13
N ASP A 263 -15.81 30.97 -20.71
CA ASP A 263 -14.63 30.98 -21.58
C ASP A 263 -13.95 29.60 -21.67
N ARG A 264 -14.49 28.58 -20.99
CA ARG A 264 -14.03 27.19 -21.05
C ARG A 264 -14.76 26.42 -22.15
N PHE A 265 -14.36 25.18 -22.38
CA PHE A 265 -15.22 24.20 -23.06
C PHE A 265 -16.55 24.08 -22.31
N ALA A 266 -17.66 24.02 -23.05
CA ALA A 266 -19.01 24.01 -22.52
C ALA A 266 -19.28 22.78 -21.64
N ASP A 267 -18.74 21.64 -22.02
CA ASP A 267 -18.86 20.36 -21.32
C ASP A 267 -17.72 19.40 -21.68
N GLY A 268 -17.83 18.17 -21.17
CA GLY A 268 -16.86 17.10 -21.43
C GLY A 268 -16.80 16.65 -22.89
N ALA A 269 -17.89 16.78 -23.66
CA ALA A 269 -17.93 16.38 -25.07
C ALA A 269 -17.12 17.36 -25.93
N GLU A 270 -17.30 18.67 -25.73
CA GLU A 270 -16.50 19.68 -26.45
C GLU A 270 -15.01 19.56 -26.11
N PHE A 271 -14.68 19.29 -24.85
CA PHE A 271 -13.28 19.08 -24.46
C PHE A 271 -12.71 17.78 -25.06
N LEU A 272 -13.49 16.70 -25.12
CA LEU A 272 -13.09 15.46 -25.79
C LEU A 272 -12.81 15.69 -27.29
N ASP A 273 -13.66 16.44 -27.98
CA ASP A 273 -13.48 16.78 -29.39
C ASP A 273 -12.19 17.60 -29.64
N ALA A 274 -11.86 18.50 -28.71
CA ALA A 274 -10.62 19.27 -28.75
C ALA A 274 -9.38 18.36 -28.54
N VAL A 275 -9.44 17.42 -27.58
CA VAL A 275 -8.39 16.41 -27.38
C VAL A 275 -8.21 15.54 -28.62
N ALA A 276 -9.29 14.98 -29.16
CA ALA A 276 -9.25 14.14 -30.35
C ALA A 276 -8.74 14.89 -31.59
N SER A 277 -9.02 16.19 -31.69
CA SER A 277 -8.48 17.05 -32.75
C SER A 277 -6.97 17.26 -32.58
N THR A 278 -6.51 17.52 -31.36
CA THR A 278 -5.09 17.70 -31.03
C THR A 278 -4.28 16.43 -31.30
N VAL A 279 -4.81 15.25 -30.94
CA VAL A 279 -4.19 13.94 -31.22
C VAL A 279 -3.98 13.74 -32.72
N ARG A 280 -4.98 14.09 -33.55
CA ARG A 280 -4.90 13.99 -35.01
C ARG A 280 -3.97 15.03 -35.63
N GLU A 281 -3.98 16.26 -35.13
CA GLU A 281 -3.14 17.35 -35.65
C GLU A 281 -1.65 17.08 -35.41
N LEU A 282 -1.32 16.56 -34.22
CA LEU A 282 0.04 16.24 -33.82
C LEU A 282 0.51 14.83 -34.24
N ASP A 283 -0.34 14.05 -34.89
CA ASP A 283 -0.08 12.65 -35.28
C ASP A 283 0.48 11.82 -34.12
N LEU A 284 -0.15 11.95 -32.94
CA LEU A 284 0.35 11.29 -31.73
C LEU A 284 0.12 9.77 -31.78
N PRO A 285 1.10 8.95 -31.36
CA PRO A 285 0.95 7.51 -31.36
C PRO A 285 -0.10 7.05 -30.34
N SER A 286 -0.78 5.95 -30.63
CA SER A 286 -1.63 5.29 -29.65
C SER A 286 -0.81 4.81 -28.46
N PHE A 287 -1.38 4.90 -27.26
CA PHE A 287 -0.70 4.54 -26.03
C PHE A 287 -1.60 3.69 -25.14
N ARG A 288 -1.06 2.55 -24.69
CA ARG A 288 -1.72 1.68 -23.72
C ARG A 288 -1.29 2.11 -22.32
N VAL A 289 -2.24 2.58 -21.52
CA VAL A 289 -1.97 3.09 -20.17
C VAL A 289 -1.47 1.95 -19.27
N PRO A 290 -0.26 2.04 -18.68
CA PRO A 290 0.26 0.98 -17.83
C PRO A 290 -0.50 0.89 -16.51
N VAL A 291 -0.59 -0.32 -15.96
CA VAL A 291 -1.18 -0.58 -14.65
C VAL A 291 -0.10 -0.35 -13.58
N PRO A 292 -0.39 0.34 -12.46
CA PRO A 292 0.56 0.51 -11.36
C PRO A 292 0.89 -0.85 -10.72
N ALA A 293 2.17 -1.17 -10.54
CA ALA A 293 2.62 -2.49 -10.10
C ALA A 293 2.39 -2.75 -8.60
N GLY A 294 2.35 -1.68 -7.80
CA GLY A 294 2.15 -1.73 -6.35
C GLY A 294 0.90 -0.97 -5.94
N SER A 295 -0.26 -1.27 -6.51
CA SER A 295 -1.50 -0.59 -6.13
C SER A 295 -2.01 -1.03 -4.76
N ALA A 296 -2.83 -0.18 -4.12
CA ALA A 296 -3.54 -0.54 -2.90
C ALA A 296 -4.46 -1.75 -3.10
N VAL A 297 -5.05 -1.90 -4.29
CA VAL A 297 -5.88 -3.04 -4.65
C VAL A 297 -5.05 -4.32 -4.68
N HIS A 298 -3.92 -4.35 -5.40
CA HIS A 298 -3.04 -5.52 -5.44
C HIS A 298 -2.49 -5.87 -4.05
N ARG A 299 -2.09 -4.88 -3.24
CA ARG A 299 -1.65 -5.13 -1.86
C ARG A 299 -2.77 -5.68 -0.95
N ALA A 300 -3.99 -5.15 -1.08
CA ALA A 300 -5.12 -5.59 -0.27
C ALA A 300 -5.55 -7.03 -0.62
N LEU A 301 -5.40 -7.41 -1.89
CA LEU A 301 -5.77 -8.73 -2.39
C LEU A 301 -4.63 -9.76 -2.23
N ALA A 302 -3.36 -9.31 -2.22
CA ALA A 302 -2.19 -10.14 -1.98
C ALA A 302 -2.22 -10.73 -0.56
N GLY A 303 -2.28 -12.06 -0.47
CA GLY A 303 -2.35 -12.79 0.81
C GLY A 303 -3.77 -12.99 1.36
N SER A 304 -4.81 -12.54 0.64
CA SER A 304 -6.19 -12.94 0.95
C SER A 304 -6.50 -14.34 0.40
N GLU A 305 -7.38 -15.10 1.05
CA GLU A 305 -7.92 -16.38 0.52
C GLU A 305 -8.59 -16.22 -0.86
N PHE A 306 -8.75 -14.98 -1.33
CA PHE A 306 -9.39 -14.59 -2.58
C PHE A 306 -8.41 -14.36 -3.74
N SER A 307 -7.10 -14.42 -3.51
CA SER A 307 -6.08 -14.25 -4.56
C SER A 307 -6.19 -15.31 -5.68
N ASP A 308 -6.64 -16.53 -5.35
CA ASP A 308 -6.76 -17.64 -6.30
C ASP A 308 -7.97 -17.52 -7.25
N ARG A 309 -8.90 -16.58 -7.00
CA ARG A 309 -10.13 -16.41 -7.81
C ARG A 309 -10.00 -15.39 -8.94
N LEU A 310 -9.00 -14.50 -8.88
CA LEU A 310 -8.73 -13.51 -9.94
C LEU A 310 -8.07 -14.12 -11.19
N SER A 311 -7.78 -15.43 -11.18
CA SER A 311 -7.13 -16.16 -12.27
C SER A 311 -8.10 -16.89 -13.20
N TRP A 312 -9.42 -16.70 -13.08
CA TRP A 312 -10.41 -17.32 -13.98
C TRP A 312 -10.70 -16.41 -15.18
N ASP A 313 -10.25 -16.86 -16.36
CA ASP A 313 -10.33 -16.28 -17.70
C ASP A 313 -11.39 -15.18 -17.94
N ASP A 314 -10.90 -13.98 -18.28
CA ASP A 314 -11.63 -12.75 -18.61
C ASP A 314 -12.70 -12.87 -19.72
N GLU A 315 -12.70 -13.95 -20.51
CA GLU A 315 -13.74 -14.20 -21.53
C GLU A 315 -15.10 -14.60 -20.95
N ALA A 316 -15.17 -15.14 -19.73
CA ALA A 316 -16.44 -15.52 -19.10
C ALA A 316 -17.27 -14.32 -18.61
N MET A 317 -16.64 -13.14 -18.47
CA MET A 317 -17.28 -11.90 -18.02
C MET A 317 -17.73 -10.99 -19.17
N ALA A 318 -17.38 -11.31 -20.42
CA ALA A 318 -17.92 -10.62 -21.58
C ALA A 318 -19.39 -11.03 -21.78
N THR A 319 -20.30 -10.06 -21.69
CA THR A 319 -21.69 -10.26 -22.11
C THR A 319 -21.70 -10.41 -23.63
N SER A 320 -21.50 -11.63 -24.13
CA SER A 320 -21.72 -11.94 -25.55
C SER A 320 -23.21 -11.73 -25.86
N VAL A 321 -23.50 -10.80 -26.77
CA VAL A 321 -24.84 -10.65 -27.34
C VAL A 321 -25.09 -11.89 -28.19
N VAL A 322 -25.74 -12.89 -27.60
CA VAL A 322 -26.34 -13.99 -28.36
C VAL A 322 -27.55 -13.44 -29.09
N ALA A 323 -27.32 -13.00 -30.32
CA ALA A 323 -28.40 -12.79 -31.28
C ALA A 323 -28.81 -14.17 -31.83
N ASP A 324 -29.85 -14.78 -31.24
CA ASP A 324 -30.73 -15.67 -32.00
C ASP A 324 -32.15 -15.62 -31.41
N PRO A 325 -33.20 -15.51 -32.23
CA PRO A 325 -34.57 -15.39 -31.78
C PRO A 325 -35.12 -16.79 -31.48
N THR A 326 -36.17 -16.84 -30.66
CA THR A 326 -36.94 -18.05 -30.32
C THR A 326 -36.36 -18.88 -29.17
N HIS A 327 -36.63 -18.46 -27.93
CA HIS A 327 -37.20 -19.36 -26.93
C HIS A 327 -37.88 -18.55 -25.83
N THR A 328 -39.21 -18.64 -25.82
CA THR A 328 -40.09 -18.14 -24.78
C THR A 328 -39.91 -18.94 -23.50
N ALA A 329 -39.36 -18.34 -22.45
CA ALA A 329 -39.41 -18.85 -21.08
C ALA A 329 -40.35 -17.97 -20.25
N GLN A 330 -41.39 -18.60 -19.70
CA GLN A 330 -42.47 -17.98 -18.94
C GLN A 330 -42.00 -17.57 -17.54
N THR A 331 -41.92 -16.27 -17.25
CA THR A 331 -41.88 -15.76 -15.88
C THR A 331 -43.30 -15.45 -15.40
N ARG A 332 -43.74 -16.23 -14.40
CA ARG A 332 -44.98 -16.04 -13.65
C ARG A 332 -44.82 -14.80 -12.75
N TYR A 333 -45.32 -13.65 -13.21
CA TYR A 333 -45.52 -12.48 -12.37
C TYR A 333 -46.83 -12.61 -11.60
N GLN A 334 -46.78 -12.31 -10.31
CA GLN A 334 -47.94 -12.13 -9.45
C GLN A 334 -48.52 -10.74 -9.73
N GLU A 335 -49.72 -10.73 -10.29
CA GLU A 335 -50.44 -9.57 -10.81
C GLU A 335 -51.07 -8.75 -9.66
N VAL A 336 -50.77 -7.45 -9.61
CA VAL A 336 -51.47 -6.45 -8.78
C VAL A 336 -52.43 -5.68 -9.72
N PRO A 337 -53.70 -5.38 -9.34
CA PRO A 337 -54.72 -4.97 -10.30
C PRO A 337 -54.56 -3.52 -10.80
N ALA A 338 -54.79 -3.35 -12.10
CA ALA A 338 -54.79 -2.07 -12.82
C ALA A 338 -56.05 -1.19 -12.55
N PRO A 339 -55.98 0.13 -12.75
CA PRO A 339 -57.15 1.00 -12.84
C PRO A 339 -57.75 1.05 -14.26
N HIS A 340 -59.08 1.28 -14.32
CA HIS A 340 -59.94 1.25 -15.50
C HIS A 340 -59.79 2.46 -16.47
N PRO A 341 -60.26 2.33 -17.74
CA PRO A 341 -60.00 3.27 -18.84
C PRO A 341 -61.08 4.36 -19.03
N PRO A 342 -60.82 5.41 -19.86
CA PRO A 342 -61.79 6.43 -20.22
C PRO A 342 -62.39 6.21 -21.63
N VAL A 343 -63.67 6.56 -21.83
CA VAL A 343 -64.31 6.68 -23.16
C VAL A 343 -65.37 7.80 -23.18
N ALA A 344 -65.24 8.72 -24.17
CA ALA A 344 -66.22 9.54 -24.93
C ALA A 344 -67.26 10.45 -24.21
N ASP A 345 -67.71 11.62 -24.70
CA ASP A 345 -67.54 12.37 -25.96
C ASP A 345 -68.05 13.84 -25.80
N HIS A 346 -67.29 14.81 -26.35
CA HIS A 346 -67.65 16.09 -27.04
C HIS A 346 -68.70 17.12 -26.49
N PRO A 347 -68.72 18.42 -26.95
CA PRO A 347 -67.88 19.09 -27.95
C PRO A 347 -67.26 20.46 -27.53
N THR A 348 -66.25 20.85 -28.32
CA THR A 348 -65.55 22.13 -28.38
C THR A 348 -66.30 23.21 -29.17
N HIS A 349 -66.13 24.49 -28.80
CA HIS A 349 -66.12 25.59 -29.77
C HIS A 349 -65.11 26.69 -29.40
N VAL A 350 -64.43 27.14 -30.44
CA VAL A 350 -63.33 28.10 -30.53
C VAL A 350 -63.87 29.54 -30.70
N THR A 351 -63.17 30.55 -30.14
CA THR A 351 -62.94 31.94 -30.67
C THR A 351 -62.32 32.80 -29.54
N ARG A 352 -61.13 33.41 -29.65
CA ARG A 352 -60.65 34.58 -30.43
C ARG A 352 -60.99 35.98 -29.82
N ARG A 353 -59.99 36.59 -29.18
CA ARG A 353 -59.48 38.00 -29.21
C ARG A 353 -60.40 39.24 -29.00
N ASP A 354 -60.09 40.02 -27.93
CA ASP A 354 -60.23 41.49 -27.63
C ASP A 354 -61.60 42.22 -27.82
N PRO A 355 -61.86 43.46 -27.30
CA PRO A 355 -61.35 44.28 -26.16
C PRO A 355 -62.50 44.95 -25.30
N HIS A 356 -62.13 45.76 -24.28
CA HIS A 356 -62.90 46.86 -23.60
C HIS A 356 -64.40 46.70 -23.22
N GLN A 357 -64.74 46.84 -21.93
CA GLN A 357 -65.88 47.65 -21.38
C GLN A 357 -65.92 47.58 -19.84
N VAL A 358 -65.69 48.70 -19.12
CA VAL A 358 -66.66 49.59 -18.44
C VAL A 358 -67.49 48.93 -17.32
N PRO A 359 -67.48 49.47 -16.07
CA PRO A 359 -68.16 48.88 -14.90
C PRO A 359 -69.66 49.26 -14.81
N PRO A 360 -70.53 48.42 -14.18
CA PRO A 360 -71.90 48.78 -13.79
C PRO A 360 -72.03 49.15 -12.27
N PRO A 361 -73.17 49.72 -11.83
CA PRO A 361 -73.24 50.79 -10.82
C PRO A 361 -73.40 50.30 -9.35
N PRO A 362 -73.26 51.20 -8.36
CA PRO A 362 -73.29 50.84 -6.94
C PRO A 362 -74.70 50.60 -6.40
N GLY A 363 -74.84 49.55 -5.59
CA GLY A 363 -76.03 49.25 -4.79
C GLY A 363 -76.09 50.08 -3.51
N ALA A 364 -77.32 50.44 -3.13
CA ALA A 364 -77.72 51.34 -2.04
C ALA A 364 -77.26 50.92 -0.62
N PRO A 365 -77.22 51.86 0.35
CA PRO A 365 -76.62 51.63 1.66
C PRO A 365 -77.62 51.02 2.66
N LEU A 366 -77.16 50.04 3.44
CA LEU A 366 -77.82 49.64 4.68
C LEU A 366 -76.98 50.09 5.87
N SER A 367 -77.47 51.15 6.49
CA SER A 367 -77.16 51.58 7.86
C SER A 367 -77.46 50.46 8.85
N ASN A 368 -76.51 50.11 9.72
CA ASN A 368 -76.88 49.80 11.10
C ASN A 368 -75.73 50.05 12.10
N ARG A 369 -75.94 51.07 12.91
CA ARG A 369 -75.18 51.41 14.11
C ARG A 369 -75.38 50.31 15.17
N ARG A 370 -74.30 49.74 15.70
CA ARG A 370 -74.26 49.24 17.09
C ARG A 370 -72.88 49.53 17.70
N PRO A 371 -72.75 50.48 18.64
CA PRO A 371 -71.47 50.99 19.13
C PRO A 371 -70.70 50.03 20.07
N LEU A 372 -71.26 48.86 20.39
CA LEU A 372 -70.64 47.92 21.33
C LEU A 372 -69.57 47.01 20.67
N ARG A 373 -69.72 46.69 19.37
CA ARG A 373 -68.80 45.77 18.67
C ARG A 373 -67.49 46.44 18.25
N THR A 374 -67.49 47.74 17.97
CA THR A 374 -66.29 48.52 17.63
C THR A 374 -65.38 48.73 18.84
N VAL A 375 -65.94 48.86 20.05
CA VAL A 375 -65.16 48.98 21.29
C VAL A 375 -64.50 47.65 21.66
N VAL A 376 -65.24 46.54 21.59
CA VAL A 376 -64.68 45.20 21.87
C VAL A 376 -63.59 44.84 20.85
N TRP A 377 -63.79 45.14 19.58
CA TRP A 377 -62.79 44.91 18.55
C TRP A 377 -61.57 45.82 18.70
N GLY A 378 -61.78 47.09 19.09
CA GLY A 378 -60.70 48.02 19.43
C GLY A 378 -59.85 47.56 20.62
N VAL A 379 -60.47 46.99 21.66
CA VAL A 379 -59.76 46.43 22.83
C VAL A 379 -58.98 45.17 22.45
N LEU A 380 -59.53 44.30 21.59
CA LEU A 380 -58.83 43.10 21.12
C LEU A 380 -57.63 43.45 20.24
N VAL A 381 -57.76 44.43 19.34
CA VAL A 381 -56.64 44.92 18.53
C VAL A 381 -55.58 45.57 19.42
N LEU A 382 -55.98 46.34 20.43
CA LEU A 382 -55.05 46.93 21.39
C LEU A 382 -54.30 45.86 22.20
N LEU A 383 -54.99 44.82 22.68
CA LEU A 383 -54.37 43.68 23.37
C LEU A 383 -53.43 42.90 22.46
N ALA A 384 -53.78 42.70 21.18
CA ALA A 384 -52.90 42.06 20.21
C ALA A 384 -51.65 42.91 19.93
N VAL A 385 -51.80 44.24 19.81
CA VAL A 385 -50.67 45.16 19.65
C VAL A 385 -49.79 45.18 20.90
N ILE A 386 -50.37 45.16 22.10
CA ILE A 386 -49.62 45.05 23.36
C ILE A 386 -48.93 43.69 23.43
N ALA A 387 -49.57 42.58 23.06
CA ALA A 387 -48.96 41.27 23.05
C ALA A 387 -47.81 41.16 22.04
N VAL A 388 -47.95 41.78 20.86
CA VAL A 388 -46.87 41.89 19.86
C VAL A 388 -45.77 42.82 20.34
N ALA A 389 -46.09 43.93 20.99
CA ALA A 389 -45.10 44.87 21.55
C ALA A 389 -44.34 44.25 22.72
N VAL A 390 -45.02 43.56 23.63
CA VAL A 390 -44.43 42.82 24.76
C VAL A 390 -43.65 41.60 24.26
N GLY A 391 -44.18 40.86 23.28
CA GLY A 391 -43.48 39.75 22.63
C GLY A 391 -42.23 40.21 21.89
N SER A 392 -42.32 41.32 21.16
CA SER A 392 -41.17 41.93 20.48
C SER A 392 -40.16 42.50 21.49
N TRP A 393 -40.61 43.09 22.60
CA TRP A 393 -39.75 43.59 23.68
C TRP A 393 -39.00 42.45 24.39
N TRP A 394 -39.70 41.34 24.69
CA TRP A 394 -39.12 40.17 25.33
C TRP A 394 -38.12 39.44 24.42
N VAL A 395 -38.40 39.37 23.11
CA VAL A 395 -37.50 38.77 22.11
C VAL A 395 -36.24 39.62 21.84
N THR A 396 -36.30 40.94 22.05
CA THR A 396 -35.19 41.86 21.69
C THR A 396 -34.25 42.20 22.85
N THR A 397 -34.70 42.20 24.10
CA THR A 397 -33.87 42.66 25.24
C THR A 397 -33.26 41.53 26.10
N GLY A 398 -33.75 40.30 26.03
CA GLY A 398 -33.34 39.21 26.95
C GLY A 398 -32.44 38.10 26.39
N ARG A 399 -31.91 38.21 25.16
CA ARG A 399 -31.22 37.08 24.49
C ARG A 399 -29.70 37.04 24.63
N TYR A 400 -29.05 38.12 25.05
CA TYR A 400 -27.60 38.24 25.02
C TYR A 400 -27.05 38.59 26.40
N GLY A 401 -26.12 37.79 26.89
CA GLY A 401 -25.30 38.05 28.06
C GLY A 401 -23.91 38.52 27.64
N GLU A 402 -23.17 39.13 28.56
CA GLU A 402 -21.76 39.49 28.37
C GLU A 402 -20.89 38.42 29.02
N ILE A 403 -19.85 37.96 28.33
CA ILE A 403 -18.98 36.90 28.84
C ILE A 403 -18.11 37.47 29.97
N PRO A 404 -18.13 36.89 31.18
CA PRO A 404 -17.42 37.41 32.33
C PRO A 404 -15.90 37.28 32.17
N GLN A 405 -15.15 38.18 32.81
CA GLN A 405 -13.69 38.10 32.88
C GLN A 405 -13.26 37.05 33.90
N VAL A 406 -12.58 36.00 33.44
CA VAL A 406 -12.17 34.85 34.26
C VAL A 406 -10.67 34.83 34.59
N LEU A 407 -9.92 35.85 34.15
CA LEU A 407 -8.48 35.95 34.39
C LEU A 407 -8.16 36.00 35.89
N GLY A 408 -7.17 35.21 36.32
CA GLY A 408 -6.73 35.13 37.72
C GLY A 408 -7.59 34.25 38.63
N GLN A 409 -8.60 33.56 38.09
CA GLN A 409 -9.39 32.55 38.79
C GLN A 409 -8.81 31.15 38.62
N ASP A 410 -9.15 30.25 39.53
CA ASP A 410 -8.95 28.81 39.33
C ASP A 410 -9.99 28.25 38.35
N VAL A 411 -9.74 27.05 37.81
CA VAL A 411 -10.63 26.45 36.79
C VAL A 411 -12.06 26.28 37.32
N SER A 412 -12.22 25.94 38.60
CA SER A 412 -13.51 25.87 39.29
C SER A 412 -14.23 27.21 39.35
N GLY A 413 -13.53 28.27 39.77
CA GLY A 413 -14.07 29.62 39.89
C GLY A 413 -14.44 30.22 38.54
N ALA A 414 -13.58 30.05 37.53
CA ALA A 414 -13.85 30.49 36.16
C ALA A 414 -15.09 29.81 35.57
N ARG A 415 -15.23 28.49 35.77
CA ARG A 415 -16.40 27.73 35.36
C ARG A 415 -17.67 28.23 36.04
N ALA A 416 -17.62 28.44 37.35
CA ALA A 416 -18.74 28.94 38.13
C ALA A 416 -19.18 30.34 37.67
N MET A 417 -18.24 31.24 37.32
CA MET A 417 -18.56 32.57 36.80
C MET A 417 -19.24 32.51 35.44
N VAL A 418 -18.79 31.63 34.54
CA VAL A 418 -19.41 31.44 33.23
C VAL A 418 -20.82 30.85 33.36
N GLU A 419 -21.01 29.90 34.28
CA GLU A 419 -22.32 29.30 34.58
C GLU A 419 -23.28 30.30 35.24
N ASP A 420 -22.80 31.13 36.19
CA ASP A 420 -23.57 32.18 36.85
C ASP A 420 -24.00 33.31 35.90
N ALA A 421 -23.16 33.61 34.90
CA ALA A 421 -23.49 34.53 33.81
C ALA A 421 -24.53 33.96 32.82
N GLY A 422 -25.03 32.74 33.04
CA GLY A 422 -26.09 32.12 32.25
C GLY A 422 -25.58 31.42 30.98
N PHE A 423 -24.30 31.05 30.92
CA PHE A 423 -23.71 30.26 29.84
C PHE A 423 -23.43 28.82 30.26
N THR A 424 -23.24 27.93 29.29
CA THR A 424 -22.79 26.56 29.56
C THR A 424 -21.26 26.52 29.53
N ALA A 425 -20.61 26.35 30.68
CA ALA A 425 -19.15 26.32 30.73
C ALA A 425 -18.58 24.96 30.29
N THR A 426 -17.64 25.00 29.33
CA THR A 426 -16.78 23.87 28.95
C THR A 426 -15.33 24.22 29.24
N VAL A 427 -14.48 23.23 29.53
CA VAL A 427 -13.04 23.47 29.72
C VAL A 427 -12.33 23.08 28.42
N SER A 428 -11.47 23.95 27.90
CA SER A 428 -10.61 23.67 26.76
C SER A 428 -9.17 23.95 27.14
N GLU A 429 -8.30 22.98 26.90
CA GLU A 429 -6.88 23.11 27.19
C GLU A 429 -6.15 23.70 25.97
N ILE A 430 -5.26 24.67 26.21
CA ILE A 430 -4.44 25.31 25.17
C ILE A 430 -3.00 25.43 25.64
N TRP A 431 -2.05 25.44 24.70
CA TRP A 431 -0.66 25.76 25.00
C TRP A 431 -0.48 27.29 25.02
N SER A 432 0.26 27.81 26.00
CA SER A 432 0.52 29.25 26.17
C SER A 432 1.97 29.49 26.56
N ASP A 433 2.58 30.53 25.97
CA ASP A 433 3.99 30.87 26.22
C ASP A 433 4.20 31.69 27.50
N ASP A 434 3.16 32.41 27.90
CA ASP A 434 3.19 33.42 28.96
C ASP A 434 2.48 32.95 30.24
N ASP A 435 1.53 32.01 30.13
CA ASP A 435 0.73 31.53 31.25
C ASP A 435 1.25 30.21 31.83
N PRO A 436 1.40 30.08 33.16
CA PRO A 436 1.75 28.83 33.82
C PRO A 436 0.77 27.68 33.52
N ALA A 437 1.24 26.44 33.60
CA ALA A 437 0.36 25.29 33.48
C ALA A 437 -0.76 25.33 34.54
N GLN A 438 -1.97 24.95 34.13
CA GLN A 438 -3.22 24.95 34.90
C GLN A 438 -3.80 26.33 35.24
N SER A 439 -3.22 27.44 34.75
CA SER A 439 -3.86 28.76 34.90
C SER A 439 -4.89 29.04 33.82
N VAL A 440 -5.95 29.77 34.16
CA VAL A 440 -6.97 30.21 33.22
C VAL A 440 -6.44 31.38 32.37
N THR A 441 -6.31 31.16 31.07
CA THR A 441 -5.83 32.15 30.08
C THR A 441 -6.97 33.03 29.55
N GLY A 442 -8.22 32.56 29.60
CA GLY A 442 -9.37 33.34 29.14
C GLY A 442 -10.59 32.49 28.82
N THR A 443 -11.45 33.01 27.94
CA THR A 443 -12.62 32.30 27.41
C THR A 443 -12.67 32.36 25.89
N ASP A 444 -13.33 31.37 25.27
CA ASP A 444 -13.77 31.41 23.87
C ASP A 444 -15.32 31.23 23.83
N PRO A 445 -16.08 32.27 23.42
CA PRO A 445 -15.64 33.58 22.94
C PRO A 445 -14.98 34.45 24.03
N ALA A 446 -14.24 35.49 23.62
CA ALA A 446 -13.41 36.31 24.51
C ALA A 446 -14.24 37.04 25.58
N SER A 447 -13.64 37.26 26.76
CA SER A 447 -14.29 38.01 27.85
C SER A 447 -14.70 39.41 27.37
N GLY A 448 -15.92 39.83 27.72
CA GLY A 448 -16.53 41.09 27.25
C GLY A 448 -17.30 40.98 25.93
N GLU A 449 -17.21 39.86 25.20
CA GLU A 449 -18.07 39.65 24.03
C GLU A 449 -19.51 39.30 24.43
N ARG A 450 -20.46 39.67 23.57
CA ARG A 450 -21.88 39.38 23.79
C ARG A 450 -22.25 38.07 23.11
N ALA A 451 -22.60 37.07 23.92
CA ALA A 451 -23.04 35.77 23.45
C ALA A 451 -24.50 35.50 23.84
N VAL A 452 -25.14 34.59 23.12
CA VAL A 452 -26.53 34.20 23.41
C VAL A 452 -26.55 33.46 24.74
N LEU A 453 -27.46 33.83 25.65
CA LEU A 453 -27.61 33.13 26.94
C LEU A 453 -27.92 31.63 26.70
N GLY A 454 -27.25 30.76 27.46
CA GLY A 454 -27.29 29.31 27.29
C GLY A 454 -26.31 28.74 26.26
N SER A 455 -25.59 29.59 25.51
CA SER A 455 -24.51 29.13 24.60
C SER A 455 -23.32 28.54 25.37
N LYS A 456 -22.51 27.72 24.67
CA LYS A 456 -21.30 27.13 25.24
C LYS A 456 -20.17 28.15 25.21
N VAL A 457 -19.53 28.36 26.35
CA VAL A 457 -18.34 29.19 26.48
C VAL A 457 -17.21 28.31 27.03
N ALA A 458 -16.12 28.22 26.28
CA ALA A 458 -14.96 27.45 26.71
C ALA A 458 -14.07 28.30 27.61
N VAL A 459 -13.79 27.82 28.82
CA VAL A 459 -12.74 28.34 29.70
C VAL A 459 -11.42 27.76 29.19
N LEU A 460 -10.52 28.63 28.74
CA LEU A 460 -9.21 28.28 28.20
C LEU A 460 -8.23 28.11 29.36
N VAL A 461 -7.68 26.90 29.51
CA VAL A 461 -6.70 26.56 30.55
C VAL A 461 -5.35 26.31 29.89
N SER A 462 -4.32 26.99 30.37
CA SER A 462 -2.95 26.83 29.88
C SER A 462 -2.38 25.47 30.28
N LEU A 463 -1.76 24.77 29.33
CA LEU A 463 -0.89 23.61 29.57
C LEU A 463 0.58 24.03 29.79
N GLY A 464 0.87 25.33 29.76
CA GLY A 464 2.21 25.90 29.75
C GLY A 464 2.82 25.92 28.36
N ARG A 465 4.16 25.99 28.30
CA ARG A 465 4.91 25.98 27.04
C ARG A 465 4.95 24.59 26.43
N PRO A 466 4.75 24.46 25.11
CA PRO A 466 4.81 23.17 24.44
C PRO A 466 6.24 22.59 24.43
N THR A 467 6.33 21.26 24.45
CA THR A 467 7.60 20.54 24.24
C THR A 467 7.57 19.82 22.90
N VAL A 468 8.73 19.66 22.26
CA VAL A 468 8.83 18.84 21.03
C VAL A 468 8.56 17.37 21.39
N PRO A 469 7.58 16.69 20.77
CA PRO A 469 7.29 15.27 21.04
C PRO A 469 8.47 14.34 20.74
N GLU A 470 8.58 13.21 21.42
CA GLU A 470 9.52 12.16 20.99
C GLU A 470 8.95 11.38 19.80
N PRO A 471 9.73 11.18 18.71
CA PRO A 471 9.32 10.32 17.61
C PRO A 471 9.35 8.84 18.03
N SER A 472 8.32 8.08 17.67
CA SER A 472 8.27 6.63 17.86
C SER A 472 8.52 5.88 16.56
N ASN A 473 8.92 4.60 16.65
CA ASN A 473 9.15 3.72 15.49
C ASN A 473 7.89 3.39 14.65
N SER A 474 6.74 3.96 15.02
CA SER A 474 5.46 3.89 14.30
C SER A 474 4.99 5.25 13.78
N ASP A 475 5.72 6.33 14.10
CA ASP A 475 5.35 7.69 13.72
C ASP A 475 5.74 7.96 12.26
N THR A 476 4.79 7.69 11.37
CA THR A 476 4.84 8.21 10.00
C THR A 476 4.83 9.74 10.02
N LEU A 477 5.30 10.37 8.95
CA LEU A 477 5.30 11.83 8.80
C LEU A 477 3.94 12.46 9.17
N SER A 478 2.83 11.87 8.71
CA SER A 478 1.48 12.36 9.01
C SER A 478 1.11 12.21 10.50
N ALA A 479 1.44 11.08 11.11
CA ALA A 479 1.17 10.84 12.53
C ALA A 479 1.96 11.82 13.41
N TYR A 480 3.23 12.07 13.07
CA TYR A 480 4.06 13.01 13.82
C TYR A 480 3.63 14.47 13.62
N GLN A 481 3.19 14.85 12.41
CA GLN A 481 2.57 16.16 12.14
C GLN A 481 1.33 16.40 13.02
N ALA A 482 0.52 15.36 13.27
CA ALA A 482 -0.61 15.47 14.18
C ALA A 482 -0.16 15.74 15.63
N LYS A 483 0.92 15.10 16.10
CA LYS A 483 1.50 15.35 17.43
C LYS A 483 2.05 16.77 17.58
N LEU A 484 2.67 17.31 16.53
CA LEU A 484 3.14 18.70 16.52
C LEU A 484 1.98 19.69 16.54
N LYS A 485 0.94 19.42 15.75
CA LYS A 485 -0.26 20.25 15.70
C LYS A 485 -1.01 20.30 17.04
N ASP A 486 -1.12 19.17 17.73
CA ASP A 486 -1.70 19.08 19.08
C ASP A 486 -0.98 19.97 20.10
N ARG A 487 0.32 20.20 19.88
CA ARG A 487 1.16 21.09 20.71
C ARG A 487 1.30 22.51 20.17
N SER A 488 0.45 22.90 19.21
CA SER A 488 0.50 24.21 18.55
C SER A 488 1.87 24.55 17.93
N LEU A 489 2.59 23.54 17.43
CA LEU A 489 3.87 23.70 16.73
C LEU A 489 3.68 23.65 15.22
N THR A 490 4.56 24.32 14.48
CA THR A 490 4.63 24.25 13.02
C THR A 490 5.74 23.30 12.60
N TRP A 491 5.80 22.92 11.32
CA TRP A 491 6.80 21.96 10.84
C TRP A 491 7.30 22.27 9.44
N SER A 492 8.54 21.87 9.18
CA SER A 492 9.13 21.74 7.86
C SER A 492 9.62 20.32 7.64
N VAL A 493 9.72 19.88 6.38
CA VAL A 493 10.25 18.57 6.03
C VAL A 493 11.64 18.77 5.47
N GLY A 494 12.65 18.31 6.22
CA GLY A 494 14.05 18.32 5.83
C GLY A 494 14.40 17.19 4.88
N THR A 495 15.67 17.05 4.55
CA THR A 495 16.15 15.93 3.74
C THR A 495 16.14 14.63 4.53
N ASP A 496 15.60 13.57 3.93
CA ASP A 496 15.60 12.23 4.49
C ASP A 496 17.02 11.75 4.87
N VAL A 497 17.13 11.08 6.02
CA VAL A 497 18.39 10.61 6.61
C VAL A 497 18.40 9.09 6.78
N TYR A 498 19.59 8.49 6.76
CA TYR A 498 19.75 7.10 7.18
C TYR A 498 19.81 7.05 8.71
N ASP A 499 19.07 6.10 9.27
CA ASP A 499 18.98 5.87 10.71
C ASP A 499 18.86 4.37 10.96
N ASP A 500 19.73 3.84 11.82
CA ASP A 500 19.84 2.39 12.04
C ASP A 500 18.75 1.87 13.00
N ASP A 501 18.14 2.76 13.80
CA ASP A 501 17.12 2.41 14.80
C ASP A 501 15.69 2.66 14.29
N ALA A 502 15.52 3.65 13.40
CA ALA A 502 14.21 4.05 12.87
C ALA A 502 13.85 3.34 11.55
N PRO A 503 12.71 2.63 11.47
CA PRO A 503 12.23 2.01 10.23
C PRO A 503 12.06 2.98 9.05
N VAL A 504 12.09 2.47 7.81
CA VAL A 504 11.87 3.30 6.62
C VAL A 504 10.50 4.00 6.69
N GLY A 505 10.48 5.30 6.42
CA GLY A 505 9.26 6.09 6.32
C GLY A 505 8.72 6.64 7.64
N VAL A 506 9.40 6.39 8.77
CA VAL A 506 9.09 7.04 10.06
C VAL A 506 10.02 8.21 10.35
N VAL A 507 9.63 9.09 11.27
CA VAL A 507 10.45 10.24 11.68
C VAL A 507 11.70 9.74 12.43
N ALA A 508 12.88 9.99 11.87
CA ALA A 508 14.16 9.64 12.49
C ALA A 508 14.65 10.76 13.42
N LYS A 509 14.65 11.99 12.91
CA LYS A 509 15.22 13.14 13.61
C LYS A 509 14.31 14.34 13.52
N VAL A 510 14.36 15.13 14.59
CA VAL A 510 13.64 16.39 14.71
C VAL A 510 14.56 17.48 15.24
N SER A 511 14.39 18.69 14.71
CA SER A 511 15.13 19.87 15.13
C SER A 511 14.14 21.03 15.34
N PRO A 512 14.01 21.62 16.55
CA PRO A 512 14.76 21.33 17.79
C PRO A 512 14.59 19.89 18.31
N SER A 513 15.54 19.41 19.12
CA SER A 513 15.55 18.03 19.60
C SER A 513 14.30 17.70 20.42
N ALA A 514 13.86 16.44 20.37
CA ALA A 514 12.75 15.97 21.17
C ALA A 514 12.93 16.28 22.67
N GLY A 515 11.82 16.59 23.35
CA GLY A 515 11.79 17.00 24.75
C GLY A 515 12.12 18.48 25.01
N SER A 516 12.63 19.22 24.02
CA SER A 516 12.92 20.65 24.19
C SER A 516 11.64 21.48 24.37
N THR A 517 11.66 22.41 25.33
CA THR A 517 10.57 23.39 25.52
C THR A 517 10.75 24.52 24.51
N VAL A 518 9.72 24.76 23.71
CA VAL A 518 9.72 25.76 22.63
C VAL A 518 8.50 26.66 22.77
N ASN A 519 8.48 27.78 22.03
CA ASN A 519 7.32 28.66 22.01
C ASN A 519 6.23 28.09 21.10
N THR A 520 4.98 28.46 21.32
CA THR A 520 3.89 28.19 20.38
C THR A 520 4.23 28.74 18.99
N GLY A 521 3.88 28.00 17.95
CA GLY A 521 4.18 28.33 16.56
C GLY A 521 5.62 28.06 16.10
N THR A 522 6.52 27.62 16.99
CA THR A 522 7.91 27.26 16.61
C THR A 522 7.91 26.18 15.52
N GLU A 523 8.77 26.36 14.51
CA GLU A 523 8.94 25.42 13.41
C GLU A 523 9.88 24.28 13.83
N VAL A 524 9.37 23.04 13.72
CA VAL A 524 10.14 21.82 13.93
C VAL A 524 10.46 21.19 12.58
N GLU A 525 11.74 21.12 12.22
CA GLU A 525 12.21 20.39 11.05
C GLU A 525 12.15 18.89 11.33
N ILE A 526 11.47 18.15 10.45
CA ILE A 526 11.28 16.70 10.51
C ILE A 526 12.13 16.06 9.42
N GLN A 527 12.95 15.07 9.78
CA GLN A 527 13.72 14.26 8.83
C GLN A 527 13.25 12.81 8.92
N VAL A 528 12.83 12.25 7.78
CA VAL A 528 12.28 10.90 7.67
C VAL A 528 13.43 9.89 7.46
N SER A 529 13.30 8.71 8.08
CA SER A 529 14.26 7.63 7.94
C SER A 529 14.19 6.97 6.56
N LYS A 530 15.34 6.80 5.91
CA LYS A 530 15.54 5.88 4.77
C LYS A 530 15.85 4.45 5.22
N GLY A 531 15.80 4.18 6.53
CA GLY A 531 16.24 2.94 7.16
C GLY A 531 17.76 2.90 7.40
N PRO A 532 18.29 1.73 7.81
CA PRO A 532 19.71 1.54 8.02
C PRO A 532 20.49 1.77 6.74
N ARG A 533 21.73 2.25 6.86
CA ARG A 533 22.56 2.51 5.68
C ARG A 533 22.84 1.20 4.91
N PRO A 534 22.68 1.17 3.58
CA PRO A 534 23.05 -0.02 2.81
C PRO A 534 24.57 -0.25 2.87
N VAL A 535 24.96 -1.49 3.14
CA VAL A 535 26.34 -1.99 3.14
C VAL A 535 26.46 -3.11 2.12
N LYS A 536 27.65 -3.26 1.54
CA LYS A 536 27.94 -4.34 0.58
C LYS A 536 28.46 -5.55 1.31
N VAL A 537 27.94 -6.72 0.97
CA VAL A 537 28.44 -7.99 1.51
C VAL A 537 29.85 -8.25 0.98
N PRO A 538 30.88 -8.35 1.84
CA PRO A 538 32.25 -8.64 1.42
C PRO A 538 32.38 -10.09 0.92
N GLY A 539 33.37 -10.34 0.04
CA GLY A 539 33.67 -11.69 -0.41
C GLY A 539 34.47 -12.45 0.63
N VAL A 540 33.91 -13.56 1.15
CA VAL A 540 34.53 -14.40 2.19
C VAL A 540 35.03 -15.75 1.69
N GLY A 541 34.95 -16.01 0.38
CA GLY A 541 35.35 -17.30 -0.21
C GLY A 541 36.81 -17.68 0.09
N GLY A 542 37.03 -18.90 0.57
CA GLY A 542 38.33 -19.45 0.96
C GLY A 542 38.88 -18.93 2.30
N MET A 543 38.08 -18.20 3.08
CA MET A 543 38.45 -17.79 4.45
C MET A 543 37.99 -18.84 5.46
N SER A 544 38.74 -19.01 6.54
CA SER A 544 38.25 -19.79 7.69
C SER A 544 36.99 -19.18 8.30
N GLU A 545 36.13 -20.01 8.91
CA GLU A 545 34.87 -19.53 9.52
C GLU A 545 35.06 -18.30 10.41
N GLU A 546 36.07 -18.33 11.28
CA GLU A 546 36.41 -17.22 12.19
C GLU A 546 36.73 -15.93 11.42
N LYS A 547 37.60 -16.00 10.40
CA LYS A 547 37.97 -14.83 9.59
C LYS A 547 36.82 -14.31 8.75
N ALA A 548 35.97 -15.21 8.25
CA ALA A 548 34.77 -14.84 7.51
C ALA A 548 33.78 -14.10 8.42
N ARG A 549 33.56 -14.57 9.65
CA ARG A 549 32.74 -13.88 10.65
C ARG A 549 33.29 -12.49 10.98
N ASP A 550 34.59 -12.39 11.26
CA ASP A 550 35.25 -11.10 11.54
C ASP A 550 35.10 -10.10 10.38
N ALA A 551 35.24 -10.56 9.13
CA ALA A 551 35.09 -9.73 7.95
C ALA A 551 33.65 -9.23 7.76
N LEU A 552 32.65 -10.06 8.06
CA LEU A 552 31.23 -9.70 7.99
C LEU A 552 30.85 -8.73 9.11
N GLU A 553 31.32 -8.96 10.33
CA GLU A 553 31.10 -8.04 11.47
C GLU A 553 31.77 -6.68 11.22
N ALA A 554 32.98 -6.66 10.68
CA ALA A 554 33.66 -5.41 10.30
C ALA A 554 32.91 -4.62 9.21
N ALA A 555 32.14 -5.31 8.36
CA ALA A 555 31.26 -4.70 7.36
C ALA A 555 29.89 -4.25 7.94
N GLY A 556 29.65 -4.48 9.24
CA GLY A 556 28.40 -4.15 9.91
C GLY A 556 27.29 -5.19 9.71
N LEU A 557 27.63 -6.43 9.38
CA LEU A 557 26.68 -7.54 9.19
C LEU A 557 26.72 -8.51 10.37
N LYS A 558 25.61 -9.24 10.59
CA LYS A 558 25.52 -10.27 11.63
C LYS A 558 25.41 -11.64 10.99
N VAL A 559 26.12 -12.63 11.51
CA VAL A 559 26.00 -14.01 11.02
C VAL A 559 24.90 -14.73 11.80
N SER A 560 23.77 -15.05 11.14
CA SER A 560 22.62 -15.71 11.79
C SER A 560 22.82 -17.21 11.97
N GLY A 561 23.55 -17.85 11.05
CA GLY A 561 23.78 -19.28 11.05
C GLY A 561 24.81 -19.72 10.02
N THR A 562 25.15 -21.00 10.10
CA THR A 562 26.11 -21.64 9.21
C THR A 562 25.48 -22.88 8.59
N THR A 563 25.53 -23.00 7.27
CA THR A 563 25.19 -24.23 6.54
C THR A 563 26.41 -24.77 5.82
N THR A 564 26.38 -26.06 5.49
CA THR A 564 27.48 -26.74 4.82
C THR A 564 27.05 -27.21 3.43
N ARG A 565 27.95 -27.10 2.46
CA ARG A 565 27.79 -27.58 1.10
C ARG A 565 29.11 -28.12 0.58
N PHE A 566 29.09 -29.15 -0.26
CA PHE A 566 30.30 -29.63 -0.89
C PHE A 566 30.80 -28.63 -1.96
N ASP A 567 32.09 -28.31 -1.89
CA ASP A 567 32.82 -27.55 -2.91
C ASP A 567 34.22 -28.16 -3.04
N ALA A 568 34.60 -28.57 -4.26
CA ALA A 568 35.86 -29.26 -4.50
C ALA A 568 37.08 -28.32 -4.46
N ASP A 569 36.86 -27.01 -4.58
CA ASP A 569 37.92 -26.00 -4.65
C ASP A 569 38.23 -25.37 -3.28
N VAL A 570 37.37 -25.58 -2.28
CA VAL A 570 37.45 -24.98 -0.94
C VAL A 570 37.67 -26.04 0.14
N ASP A 571 38.62 -25.79 1.05
CA ASP A 571 38.94 -26.69 2.16
C ASP A 571 37.77 -26.85 3.13
N GLY A 572 37.64 -28.03 3.72
CA GLY A 572 36.59 -28.34 4.68
C GLY A 572 36.60 -27.39 5.88
N GLY A 573 35.44 -26.78 6.18
CA GLY A 573 35.29 -25.80 7.25
C GLY A 573 35.59 -24.34 6.83
N ASP A 574 36.12 -24.11 5.63
CA ASP A 574 36.29 -22.76 5.09
C ASP A 574 35.03 -22.28 4.38
N ALA A 575 34.84 -20.97 4.34
CA ALA A 575 33.68 -20.32 3.73
C ALA A 575 33.74 -20.43 2.21
N ILE A 576 32.65 -20.90 1.61
CA ILE A 576 32.43 -20.87 0.16
C ILE A 576 31.90 -19.49 -0.22
N THR A 577 30.81 -19.07 0.43
CA THR A 577 30.10 -17.81 0.17
C THR A 577 29.16 -17.49 1.35
N THR A 578 28.49 -16.35 1.28
CA THR A 578 27.34 -16.01 2.11
C THR A 578 26.03 -16.05 1.30
N GLU A 579 24.91 -16.07 2.00
CA GLU A 579 23.58 -15.74 1.47
C GLU A 579 22.99 -14.59 2.30
N PRO A 580 22.71 -13.41 1.72
CA PRO A 580 22.98 -13.00 0.34
C PRO A 580 24.47 -13.02 -0.05
N GLY A 581 24.75 -13.27 -1.33
CA GLY A 581 26.11 -13.41 -1.88
C GLY A 581 26.93 -12.12 -1.89
N LYS A 582 28.22 -12.25 -2.24
CA LYS A 582 29.18 -11.15 -2.41
C LYS A 582 28.61 -10.02 -3.29
N ASP A 583 28.94 -8.78 -2.92
CA ASP A 583 28.56 -7.52 -3.59
C ASP A 583 27.05 -7.18 -3.55
N SER A 584 26.23 -8.04 -2.95
CA SER A 584 24.83 -7.72 -2.62
C SER A 584 24.76 -6.52 -1.66
N GLU A 585 23.81 -5.61 -1.90
CA GLU A 585 23.53 -4.49 -1.00
C GLU A 585 22.43 -4.87 -0.02
N VAL A 586 22.78 -4.87 1.27
CA VAL A 586 21.85 -5.18 2.36
C VAL A 586 21.89 -4.06 3.40
N PRO A 587 20.82 -3.82 4.16
CA PRO A 587 20.85 -2.86 5.27
C PRO A 587 21.94 -3.22 6.29
N SER A 588 22.61 -2.21 6.85
CA SER A 588 23.51 -2.37 8.00
C SER A 588 22.79 -3.11 9.13
N GLY A 589 23.49 -4.06 9.77
CA GLY A 589 22.97 -4.92 10.81
C GLY A 589 22.17 -6.12 10.33
N SER A 590 22.03 -6.31 9.01
CA SER A 590 21.32 -7.47 8.44
C SER A 590 22.00 -8.79 8.81
N GLU A 591 21.17 -9.81 8.94
CA GLU A 591 21.59 -11.19 9.14
C GLU A 591 21.98 -11.83 7.81
N VAL A 592 23.17 -12.42 7.77
CA VAL A 592 23.69 -13.18 6.63
C VAL A 592 23.99 -14.60 7.05
N GLU A 593 23.68 -15.55 6.17
CA GLU A 593 24.00 -16.95 6.36
C GLU A 593 25.37 -17.26 5.78
N LEU A 594 26.22 -17.95 6.54
CA LEU A 594 27.55 -18.36 6.10
C LEU A 594 27.51 -19.79 5.56
N ILE A 595 27.94 -20.00 4.32
CA ILE A 595 27.98 -21.33 3.68
C ILE A 595 29.43 -21.83 3.71
N LEU A 596 29.70 -22.88 4.49
CA LEU A 596 31.01 -23.51 4.60
C LEU A 596 31.13 -24.75 3.69
N SER A 597 32.36 -25.10 3.34
CA SER A 597 32.67 -26.34 2.63
C SER A 597 32.58 -27.54 3.54
N SER A 598 31.88 -28.59 3.08
CA SER A 598 31.87 -29.91 3.71
C SER A 598 32.94 -30.85 3.15
N ALA A 599 33.86 -30.36 2.32
CA ALA A 599 34.87 -31.19 1.67
C ALA A 599 35.78 -31.89 2.69
N VAL A 600 36.02 -33.19 2.47
CA VAL A 600 37.01 -33.97 3.23
C VAL A 600 38.12 -34.35 2.27
N GLU A 601 39.37 -34.08 2.65
CA GLU A 601 40.55 -34.48 1.89
C GLU A 601 40.90 -35.93 2.20
N ILE A 602 41.16 -36.74 1.17
CA ILE A 602 41.58 -38.14 1.36
C ILE A 602 43.01 -38.15 1.91
N PRO A 603 43.24 -38.70 3.12
CA PRO A 603 44.57 -38.80 3.69
C PRO A 603 45.45 -39.74 2.86
N ASP A 604 46.76 -39.44 2.81
CA ASP A 604 47.74 -40.35 2.22
C ASP A 604 48.03 -41.50 3.20
N LEU A 605 47.55 -42.69 2.84
CA LEU A 605 47.69 -43.92 3.63
C LEU A 605 48.49 -44.99 2.88
N VAL A 606 49.20 -44.63 1.81
CA VAL A 606 50.06 -45.57 1.09
C VAL A 606 51.21 -46.02 2.00
N GLY A 607 51.45 -47.34 2.05
CA GLY A 607 52.46 -47.96 2.92
C GLY A 607 52.00 -48.21 4.37
N GLU A 608 50.81 -47.77 4.77
CA GLU A 608 50.19 -48.18 6.02
C GLU A 608 49.56 -49.57 5.89
N SER A 609 49.40 -50.28 7.01
CA SER A 609 48.65 -51.55 7.02
C SER A 609 47.18 -51.30 6.65
N VAL A 610 46.55 -52.25 5.95
CA VAL A 610 45.12 -52.13 5.57
C VAL A 610 44.23 -51.85 6.78
N GLU A 611 44.49 -52.46 7.93
CA GLU A 611 43.71 -52.25 9.16
C GLU A 611 43.82 -50.80 9.68
N ASN A 612 45.03 -50.24 9.72
CA ASN A 612 45.23 -48.85 10.11
C ASN A 612 44.60 -47.89 9.10
N ALA A 613 44.71 -48.20 7.81
CA ALA A 613 44.17 -47.36 6.75
C ALA A 613 42.63 -47.34 6.76
N GLU A 614 41.98 -48.49 6.96
CA GLU A 614 40.53 -48.57 7.15
C GLU A 614 40.08 -47.74 8.35
N GLN A 615 40.79 -47.84 9.48
CA GLN A 615 40.46 -47.06 10.68
C GLN A 615 40.62 -45.55 10.44
N ALA A 616 41.72 -45.13 9.82
CA ALA A 616 41.98 -43.72 9.52
C ALA A 616 40.93 -43.11 8.58
N LEU A 617 40.46 -43.88 7.58
CA LEU A 617 39.38 -43.44 6.69
C LEU A 617 38.03 -43.35 7.42
N ARG A 618 37.72 -44.31 8.30
CA ARG A 618 36.51 -44.25 9.13
C ARG A 618 36.52 -43.06 10.08
N ASP A 619 37.68 -42.77 10.67
CA ASP A 619 37.87 -41.61 11.55
C ASP A 619 37.70 -40.28 10.79
N ALA A 620 38.05 -40.27 9.50
CA ALA A 620 37.79 -39.15 8.58
C ALA A 620 36.34 -39.11 8.04
N GLY A 621 35.47 -40.05 8.43
CA GLY A 621 34.08 -40.12 7.98
C GLY A 621 33.89 -40.68 6.57
N LEU A 622 34.89 -41.36 6.02
CA LEU A 622 34.87 -42.00 4.71
C LEU A 622 34.57 -43.50 4.84
N ASP A 623 34.07 -44.12 3.76
CA ASP A 623 33.73 -45.55 3.76
C ASP A 623 34.81 -46.37 3.04
N PRO A 624 35.72 -47.05 3.77
CA PRO A 624 36.77 -47.83 3.15
C PRO A 624 36.24 -49.16 2.61
N VAL A 625 36.69 -49.51 1.40
CA VAL A 625 36.45 -50.82 0.78
C VAL A 625 37.78 -51.41 0.35
N VAL A 626 38.05 -52.66 0.71
CA VAL A 626 39.24 -53.37 0.25
C VAL A 626 38.99 -53.96 -1.13
N GLY A 627 39.75 -53.49 -2.11
CA GLY A 627 39.73 -53.97 -3.49
C GLY A 627 40.68 -55.14 -3.73
N ASP A 628 40.78 -55.56 -5.00
CA ASP A 628 41.72 -56.62 -5.40
C ASP A 628 43.17 -56.19 -5.15
N ALA A 629 43.99 -57.16 -4.72
CA ALA A 629 45.39 -56.92 -4.45
C ALA A 629 46.20 -56.68 -5.73
N VAL A 630 47.14 -55.74 -5.67
CA VAL A 630 47.99 -55.35 -6.80
C VAL A 630 49.42 -55.84 -6.62
N SER A 631 50.07 -56.16 -7.74
CA SER A 631 51.44 -56.69 -7.79
C SER A 631 52.46 -55.70 -8.37
N ASP A 632 52.05 -54.50 -8.78
CA ASP A 632 52.92 -53.48 -9.36
C ASP A 632 53.15 -52.36 -8.33
N THR A 633 53.95 -52.66 -7.31
CA THR A 633 54.21 -51.79 -6.16
C THR A 633 55.50 -52.21 -5.45
N ASP A 634 56.07 -51.33 -4.63
CA ASP A 634 57.19 -51.66 -3.75
C ASP A 634 56.74 -51.95 -2.30
N GLU A 635 55.44 -51.86 -2.02
CA GLU A 635 54.85 -52.11 -0.70
C GLU A 635 54.78 -53.60 -0.35
N ASP A 636 54.84 -53.91 0.94
CA ASP A 636 54.77 -55.28 1.45
C ASP A 636 53.34 -55.83 1.46
N ALA A 637 53.24 -57.15 1.39
CA ALA A 637 51.95 -57.83 1.42
C ALA A 637 51.16 -57.48 2.70
N GLY A 638 49.95 -56.95 2.51
CA GLY A 638 49.09 -56.49 3.60
C GLY A 638 49.11 -54.97 3.83
N ASP A 639 50.02 -54.24 3.19
CA ASP A 639 50.07 -52.77 3.22
C ASP A 639 49.33 -52.19 2.00
N VAL A 640 48.85 -50.96 2.14
CA VAL A 640 48.15 -50.23 1.08
C VAL A 640 49.11 -49.85 -0.03
N ALA A 641 48.87 -50.35 -1.23
CA ALA A 641 49.69 -50.04 -2.41
C ALA A 641 49.16 -48.81 -3.16
N THR A 642 47.84 -48.75 -3.35
CA THR A 642 47.17 -47.63 -4.05
C THR A 642 45.78 -47.41 -3.49
N MET A 643 45.27 -46.18 -3.65
CA MET A 643 43.93 -45.78 -3.23
C MET A 643 43.19 -45.11 -4.39
N ASP A 644 41.88 -45.33 -4.46
CA ASP A 644 40.98 -44.65 -5.40
C ASP A 644 39.77 -44.09 -4.64
N PRO A 645 39.52 -42.76 -4.66
CA PRO A 645 40.30 -41.72 -5.33
C PRO A 645 41.70 -41.49 -4.75
N THR A 646 42.57 -40.82 -5.51
CA THR A 646 43.97 -40.56 -5.11
C THR A 646 44.07 -39.72 -3.84
N PRO A 647 45.09 -39.92 -2.99
CA PRO A 647 45.36 -39.05 -1.83
C PRO A 647 45.39 -37.56 -2.21
N GLY A 648 44.87 -36.71 -1.32
CA GLY A 648 44.72 -35.27 -1.55
C GLY A 648 43.48 -34.87 -2.36
N THR A 649 42.72 -35.83 -2.88
CA THR A 649 41.44 -35.53 -3.53
C THR A 649 40.41 -35.11 -2.50
N ARG A 650 39.70 -34.00 -2.75
CA ARG A 650 38.58 -33.55 -1.91
C ARG A 650 37.28 -34.24 -2.34
N VAL A 651 36.59 -34.83 -1.38
CA VAL A 651 35.37 -35.61 -1.61
C VAL A 651 34.22 -35.16 -0.71
N ASP A 652 32.99 -35.48 -1.13
CA ASP A 652 31.77 -35.17 -0.38
C ASP A 652 31.47 -36.31 0.62
N PRO A 653 31.59 -36.08 1.94
CA PRO A 653 31.30 -37.10 2.94
C PRO A 653 29.81 -37.47 2.99
N ALA A 654 28.89 -36.58 2.58
CA ALA A 654 27.45 -36.81 2.65
C ALA A 654 26.95 -37.84 1.62
N ARG A 655 27.73 -38.11 0.58
CA ARG A 655 27.38 -39.07 -0.49
C ARG A 655 27.90 -40.48 -0.25
N SER A 656 28.36 -40.79 0.97
CA SER A 656 28.98 -42.08 1.30
C SER A 656 30.10 -42.42 0.31
N THR A 657 31.08 -41.51 0.20
CA THR A 657 32.18 -41.70 -0.75
C THR A 657 32.99 -42.93 -0.35
N THR A 658 32.84 -43.99 -1.14
CA THR A 658 33.64 -45.20 -1.03
C THR A 658 35.07 -44.89 -1.45
N VAL A 659 36.03 -45.17 -0.57
CA VAL A 659 37.46 -45.12 -0.89
C VAL A 659 37.95 -46.56 -1.00
N THR A 660 38.38 -46.95 -2.20
CA THR A 660 38.88 -48.30 -2.45
C THR A 660 40.36 -48.35 -2.13
N ILE A 661 40.73 -49.19 -1.16
CA ILE A 661 42.11 -49.50 -0.80
C ILE A 661 42.53 -50.78 -1.54
N HIS A 662 43.59 -50.70 -2.32
CA HIS A 662 44.18 -51.87 -2.97
C HIS A 662 45.44 -52.31 -2.21
N PRO A 663 45.41 -53.48 -1.55
CA PRO A 663 46.58 -53.99 -0.85
C PRO A 663 47.65 -54.51 -1.81
N SER A 664 48.90 -54.50 -1.38
CA SER A 664 49.96 -55.25 -2.07
C SER A 664 49.80 -56.75 -1.82
N ASN A 665 50.09 -57.58 -2.83
CA ASN A 665 50.32 -59.02 -2.68
C ASN A 665 51.79 -59.41 -2.84
N ARG A 666 52.71 -58.44 -2.81
CA ARG A 666 54.14 -58.69 -3.00
C ARG A 666 54.81 -58.99 -1.68
N VAL A 667 55.61 -60.03 -1.66
CA VAL A 667 56.33 -60.46 -0.47
C VAL A 667 57.82 -60.35 -0.72
N ARG A 668 58.56 -59.85 0.28
CA ARG A 668 60.01 -59.78 0.22
C ARG A 668 60.61 -61.16 0.44
N ILE A 669 61.41 -61.62 -0.52
CA ILE A 669 62.10 -62.91 -0.39
C ILE A 669 63.11 -62.81 0.76
N PRO A 670 63.02 -63.66 1.79
CA PRO A 670 63.97 -63.66 2.89
C PRO A 670 65.35 -64.12 2.43
N PHE A 671 66.36 -63.84 3.25
CA PHE A 671 67.69 -64.39 3.04
C PHE A 671 67.73 -65.86 3.50
N LEU A 672 67.86 -66.79 2.55
CA LEU A 672 67.74 -68.24 2.78
C LEU A 672 69.06 -69.00 2.62
N ILE A 673 70.09 -68.38 2.02
CA ILE A 673 71.40 -69.01 1.83
C ILE A 673 71.97 -69.46 3.19
N GLY A 674 72.37 -70.73 3.28
CA GLY A 674 72.90 -71.36 4.49
C GLY A 674 71.84 -71.96 5.43
N ARG A 675 70.54 -71.68 5.25
CA ARG A 675 69.47 -72.36 5.99
C ARG A 675 69.27 -73.80 5.49
N SER A 676 68.65 -74.64 6.33
CA SER A 676 68.27 -75.99 5.91
C SER A 676 67.18 -75.92 4.84
N ALA A 677 67.12 -76.91 3.94
CA ALA A 677 66.09 -76.97 2.91
C ALA A 677 64.67 -77.01 3.49
N SER A 678 64.47 -77.65 4.66
CA SER A 678 63.18 -77.66 5.36
C SER A 678 62.80 -76.29 5.93
N ASP A 679 63.74 -75.58 6.56
CA ASP A 679 63.46 -74.26 7.14
C ASP A 679 63.29 -73.19 6.07
N ALA A 680 64.04 -73.30 4.97
CA ALA A 680 63.92 -72.39 3.83
C ALA A 680 62.63 -72.60 3.05
N ARG A 681 62.24 -73.87 2.84
CA ARG A 681 60.94 -74.23 2.27
C ARG A 681 59.81 -73.65 3.12
N LYS A 682 59.84 -73.93 4.43
CA LYS A 682 58.83 -73.43 5.35
C LYS A 682 58.74 -71.91 5.34
N ALA A 683 59.87 -71.20 5.40
CA ALA A 683 59.90 -69.75 5.37
C ALA A 683 59.38 -69.12 4.07
N LEU A 684 59.43 -69.83 2.94
CA LEU A 684 58.86 -69.38 1.66
C LEU A 684 57.38 -69.76 1.53
N GLU A 685 57.01 -70.97 1.95
CA GLU A 685 55.62 -71.44 1.98
C GLU A 685 54.77 -70.60 2.96
N ASP A 686 55.33 -70.22 4.12
CA ASP A 686 54.69 -69.31 5.10
C ASP A 686 54.44 -67.90 4.51
N LEU A 687 55.19 -67.52 3.47
CA LEU A 687 55.01 -66.28 2.71
C LEU A 687 54.14 -66.46 1.46
N GLY A 688 53.55 -67.64 1.25
CA GLY A 688 52.69 -67.94 0.11
C GLY A 688 53.46 -68.09 -1.21
N LEU A 689 54.76 -68.38 -1.18
CA LEU A 689 55.60 -68.59 -2.37
C LEU A 689 55.72 -70.08 -2.70
N VAL A 690 55.89 -70.39 -3.99
CA VAL A 690 56.04 -71.77 -4.46
C VAL A 690 57.53 -72.13 -4.45
N VAL A 691 57.89 -73.28 -3.87
CA VAL A 691 59.30 -73.68 -3.73
C VAL A 691 59.63 -74.80 -4.71
N GLU A 692 60.61 -74.56 -5.59
CA GLU A 692 61.16 -75.55 -6.52
C GLU A 692 62.63 -75.83 -6.18
N PHE A 693 63.04 -77.10 -6.22
CA PHE A 693 64.42 -77.48 -5.96
C PHE A 693 65.11 -77.87 -7.27
N ASP A 694 66.18 -77.16 -7.62
CA ASP A 694 67.00 -77.45 -8.81
C ASP A 694 68.11 -78.46 -8.47
N GLY A 695 67.90 -79.73 -8.87
CA GLY A 695 68.97 -80.74 -8.96
C GLY A 695 69.52 -81.33 -7.65
N GLY A 696 68.81 -81.23 -6.52
CA GLY A 696 69.24 -81.77 -5.23
C GLY A 696 68.08 -82.27 -4.36
N ASP A 697 68.37 -83.15 -3.40
CA ASP A 697 67.40 -83.66 -2.43
C ASP A 697 67.00 -82.58 -1.41
N SER A 698 65.77 -82.70 -0.88
CA SER A 698 65.18 -81.76 0.08
C SER A 698 65.81 -81.80 1.48
N SER A 699 67.02 -82.37 1.61
CA SER A 699 67.70 -82.65 2.88
C SER A 699 68.95 -81.80 3.15
N GLY A 700 69.46 -81.07 2.15
CA GLY A 700 70.70 -80.27 2.22
C GLY A 700 70.54 -78.81 2.69
N ARG A 701 71.63 -78.01 2.60
CA ARG A 701 71.59 -76.55 2.87
C ARG A 701 71.48 -75.74 1.59
N VAL A 702 70.72 -74.65 1.62
CA VAL A 702 70.52 -73.76 0.46
C VAL A 702 71.84 -73.06 0.10
N ILE A 703 72.34 -73.26 -1.11
CA ILE A 703 73.54 -72.60 -1.64
C ILE A 703 73.22 -71.45 -2.59
N THR A 704 72.09 -71.52 -3.30
CA THR A 704 71.59 -70.44 -4.17
C THR A 704 70.07 -70.33 -4.07
N GLN A 705 69.56 -69.11 -4.22
CA GLN A 705 68.15 -68.80 -4.33
C GLN A 705 67.93 -67.89 -5.54
N SER A 706 66.85 -68.11 -6.29
CA SER A 706 66.42 -67.24 -7.38
C SER A 706 64.89 -67.16 -7.38
N PRO A 707 64.26 -65.96 -7.32
CA PRO A 707 64.88 -64.63 -7.28
C PRO A 707 65.69 -64.36 -5.99
N GLY A 708 66.52 -63.31 -6.03
CA GLY A 708 67.50 -62.99 -4.99
C GLY A 708 66.87 -62.55 -3.65
N PRO A 709 67.66 -62.49 -2.56
CA PRO A 709 67.17 -62.01 -1.27
C PRO A 709 66.77 -60.53 -1.36
N ARG A 710 65.73 -60.16 -0.60
CA ARG A 710 65.12 -58.82 -0.55
C ARG A 710 64.42 -58.36 -1.85
N THR A 711 64.35 -59.21 -2.87
CA THR A 711 63.51 -58.95 -4.05
C THR A 711 62.04 -59.10 -3.66
N HIS A 712 61.20 -58.15 -4.04
CA HIS A 712 59.74 -58.29 -3.95
C HIS A 712 59.22 -59.13 -5.12
N VAL A 713 58.39 -60.12 -4.80
CA VAL A 713 57.73 -60.97 -5.78
C VAL A 713 56.26 -61.15 -5.40
N ALA A 714 55.38 -61.34 -6.38
CA ALA A 714 53.98 -61.64 -6.09
C ALA A 714 53.86 -62.98 -5.34
N GLN A 715 52.90 -63.10 -4.43
CA GLN A 715 52.50 -64.40 -3.88
C GLN A 715 52.21 -65.41 -5.00
N GLY A 716 52.57 -66.67 -4.79
CA GLY A 716 52.52 -67.73 -5.81
C GLY A 716 53.71 -67.76 -6.77
N THR A 717 54.63 -66.79 -6.71
CA THR A 717 55.87 -66.84 -7.51
C THR A 717 56.73 -68.04 -7.09
N THR A 718 57.26 -68.76 -8.09
CA THR A 718 58.20 -69.84 -7.85
C THR A 718 59.58 -69.29 -7.49
N VAL A 719 60.08 -69.69 -6.32
CA VAL A 719 61.45 -69.46 -5.88
C VAL A 719 62.22 -70.77 -6.02
N THR A 720 63.21 -70.77 -6.91
CA THR A 720 64.09 -71.92 -7.15
C THR A 720 65.24 -71.91 -6.14
N LEU A 721 65.36 -73.00 -5.37
CA LEU A 721 66.44 -73.23 -4.41
C LEU A 721 67.36 -74.34 -4.92
N ARG A 722 68.66 -74.18 -4.72
CA ARG A 722 69.64 -75.26 -4.92
C ARG A 722 70.26 -75.66 -3.60
N THR A 723 70.35 -76.96 -3.35
CA THR A 723 70.90 -77.54 -2.11
C THR A 723 72.24 -78.22 -2.36
N ARG A 724 73.05 -78.36 -1.30
CA ARG A 724 74.29 -79.14 -1.27
C ARG A 724 74.35 -80.02 -0.02
#